data_AF-A0A812P0K3-F1
#
_entry.id   AF-A0A812P0K3-F1
#
_cell.length_a   1.000
_cell.length_b   1.000
_cell.length_c   1.000
_cell.angle_alpha   90.00
_cell.angle_beta   90.00
_cell.angle_gamma   90.00
#
_symmetry.space_group_name_H-M   'P 1'
#
loop_
_entity.id
_entity.type
_entity.pdbx_description
1 polymer ?
#
loop_
_entity_poly.entity_id
_entity_poly.type
_entity_poly.pdbx_seq_one_letter_code
_entity_poly.pdbx_strand_id
1 'polypeptide(L)'
;MPDASAEGVELVLLGAEPSQPEVASLDADRLIPASWTLPPPSAWPPRAPTRRRSMLTEVASRESQRGSMPKCWKAKLTVVLYTFARIVANLVVFARVYTHYQHWLNGSCGKLDEWACRQRASSYSTLTWGLLCDSILRPLVTGLGLYVLLHRSDRLSAKSPLHLLTRAVLFCLASFHCDFSVTQISGSSNWNDGGGLWLLLPWEVLCNSMQLHMTNLKLHALGWQLTAQVCKALMLGMLLAWSAWGFLWGYFRYGPPGAEVSFYLCPMLLILEFVGLFYSASRALFLGWQDDAIRATAWCLYINSLLLWVGPVLSFCGFLGFHYGQNNATNVDPNFWYGLFQTTKDSCLTLDIGFQVVNVLLLSGIVGPRQWQEPMAAFQRLADLQGFGLASKRIAFPGRLNPQSEDCVVSFPGKYSQQWDKAVSTAKTQQGFSLACVFLTDRASGLGEHVENPDAPGECWCHAIYGQLPASTYLAVVDVRPESAGCCQVLGGLGRQGLSQQDLEFKRADAEAMGQRLVVRRNQADWEWERELREAEEDARRRCAENQGLAPWGCKWFEDWRRNVQRAVELKQSLHVFYFEGRTGQGKLDWDQLPCQEAKERVRLESGLGASQTAEVAYLDKMGYAYVEHDIRNFHQLVSPASTASAEPDQASQAPAP
;
A
#
# COMPACT_ATOMS: atom_id res chain seq x y z
N MET A 1 -59.80 12.74 -64.56
CA MET A 1 -58.36 12.83 -64.81
C MET A 1 -57.65 12.86 -63.48
N PRO A 2 -56.73 11.90 -63.27
CA PRO A 2 -57.18 10.55 -62.89
C PRO A 2 -56.26 9.92 -61.81
N ASP A 3 -56.77 8.96 -61.02
CA ASP A 3 -56.60 7.47 -61.13
C ASP A 3 -55.14 7.01 -60.89
N ALA A 4 -54.83 5.84 -60.31
CA ALA A 4 -55.52 4.56 -60.31
C ALA A 4 -54.87 3.63 -59.22
N SER A 5 -55.66 2.79 -58.53
CA SER A 5 -55.70 1.30 -58.62
C SER A 5 -54.40 0.58 -58.24
N ALA A 6 -54.35 -0.28 -57.20
CA ALA A 6 -55.01 -1.58 -57.07
C ALA A 6 -54.67 -2.55 -58.21
N GLU A 7 -53.75 -3.49 -57.96
CA GLU A 7 -53.57 -4.81 -58.58
C GLU A 7 -52.58 -5.57 -57.65
N GLY A 8 -52.87 -6.71 -57.04
CA GLY A 8 -53.83 -7.75 -57.38
C GLY A 8 -53.23 -8.74 -58.36
N VAL A 9 -52.12 -9.40 -58.00
CA VAL A 9 -51.58 -10.52 -58.78
C VAL A 9 -51.59 -11.79 -57.93
N GLU A 10 -52.63 -12.56 -58.17
CA GLU A 10 -52.75 -13.99 -57.91
C GLU A 10 -51.83 -14.70 -58.93
N LEU A 11 -50.83 -15.46 -58.46
CA LEU A 11 -50.07 -16.38 -59.34
C LEU A 11 -50.23 -17.81 -58.83
N VAL A 12 -50.91 -18.58 -59.67
CA VAL A 12 -51.19 -20.00 -59.58
C VAL A 12 -49.90 -20.82 -59.73
N LEU A 13 -49.86 -21.89 -58.93
CA LEU A 13 -48.94 -23.03 -58.91
C LEU A 13 -48.48 -23.53 -60.28
N LEU A 14 -47.15 -23.70 -60.42
CA LEU A 14 -46.56 -24.81 -61.18
C LEU A 14 -45.47 -25.45 -60.34
N GLY A 15 -45.66 -26.74 -60.04
CA GLY A 15 -44.78 -27.55 -59.23
C GLY A 15 -43.45 -27.86 -59.92
N ALA A 16 -42.40 -27.87 -59.10
CA ALA A 16 -41.17 -28.61 -59.35
C ALA A 16 -40.72 -29.17 -58.00
N GLU A 17 -40.80 -30.50 -57.86
CA GLU A 17 -40.23 -31.24 -56.75
C GLU A 17 -38.71 -31.01 -56.69
N PRO A 18 -38.13 -30.62 -55.54
CA PRO A 18 -36.71 -30.78 -55.32
C PRO A 18 -36.47 -32.20 -54.81
N SER A 19 -35.88 -33.03 -55.68
CA SER A 19 -35.27 -34.31 -55.36
C SER A 19 -34.41 -34.20 -54.10
N GLN A 20 -34.72 -35.01 -53.10
CA GLN A 20 -33.91 -35.22 -51.90
C GLN A 20 -32.50 -35.67 -52.30
N PRO A 21 -31.42 -35.07 -51.75
CA PRO A 21 -30.14 -35.75 -51.76
C PRO A 21 -30.19 -36.85 -50.70
N GLU A 22 -30.07 -38.11 -51.16
CA GLU A 22 -29.67 -39.25 -50.37
C GLU A 22 -28.34 -38.92 -49.67
N VAL A 23 -28.41 -38.50 -48.41
CA VAL A 23 -27.23 -38.44 -47.54
C VAL A 23 -27.05 -39.84 -46.98
N ALA A 24 -26.12 -40.57 -47.59
CA ALA A 24 -25.61 -41.82 -47.07
C ALA A 24 -25.15 -41.61 -45.61
N SER A 25 -25.77 -42.36 -44.70
CA SER A 25 -25.32 -42.47 -43.31
C SER A 25 -23.93 -43.12 -43.30
N LEU A 26 -22.90 -42.30 -43.19
CA LEU A 26 -21.54 -42.75 -42.89
C LEU A 26 -21.48 -43.17 -41.42
N ASP A 27 -21.49 -44.48 -41.24
CA ASP A 27 -21.32 -45.23 -40.01
C ASP A 27 -19.98 -44.86 -39.34
N ALA A 28 -20.03 -43.99 -38.32
CA ALA A 28 -18.85 -43.44 -37.65
C ALA A 28 -18.19 -44.41 -36.64
N ASP A 29 -18.69 -45.65 -36.52
CA ASP A 29 -18.20 -46.65 -35.56
C ASP A 29 -17.13 -47.61 -36.12
N ARG A 30 -16.48 -47.29 -37.25
CA ARG A 30 -15.49 -48.20 -37.88
C ARG A 30 -14.07 -47.67 -38.12
N LEU A 31 -13.65 -46.58 -37.48
CA LEU A 31 -12.25 -46.12 -37.53
C LEU A 31 -11.66 -45.86 -36.14
N ILE A 32 -11.51 -46.92 -35.35
CA ILE A 32 -10.54 -46.97 -34.25
C ILE A 32 -9.66 -48.21 -34.47
N PRO A 33 -8.36 -48.06 -34.77
CA PRO A 33 -7.43 -49.17 -34.68
C PRO A 33 -7.33 -49.60 -33.21
N ALA A 34 -7.74 -50.82 -32.92
CA ALA A 34 -7.47 -51.46 -31.65
C ALA A 34 -5.94 -51.55 -31.44
N SER A 35 -5.53 -51.35 -30.19
CA SER A 35 -4.19 -51.55 -29.60
C SER A 35 -3.12 -50.45 -29.82
N TRP A 36 -3.18 -49.42 -28.97
CA TRP A 36 -1.97 -48.78 -28.45
C TRP A 36 -1.86 -49.13 -26.97
N THR A 37 -1.29 -50.30 -26.68
CA THR A 37 -0.85 -50.65 -25.33
C THR A 37 0.46 -49.92 -25.04
N LEU A 38 0.41 -48.90 -24.18
CA LEU A 38 1.61 -48.32 -23.58
C LEU A 38 2.38 -49.42 -22.83
N PRO A 39 3.70 -49.58 -23.03
CA PRO A 39 4.47 -50.56 -22.29
C PRO A 39 4.51 -50.20 -20.80
N PRO A 40 4.49 -51.21 -19.90
CA PRO A 40 4.54 -50.97 -18.46
C PRO A 40 5.84 -50.23 -18.06
N PRO A 41 5.82 -49.43 -16.98
CA PRO A 41 6.94 -48.57 -16.55
C PRO A 41 8.29 -49.27 -16.33
N SER A 42 8.31 -50.59 -16.26
CA SER A 42 9.51 -51.42 -16.11
C SER A 42 10.36 -51.54 -17.38
N ALA A 43 9.83 -51.18 -18.56
CA ALA A 43 10.55 -51.28 -19.84
C ALA A 43 11.31 -49.99 -20.23
N TRP A 44 11.31 -48.97 -19.37
CA TRP A 44 11.97 -47.70 -19.68
C TRP A 44 13.48 -47.82 -19.41
N PRO A 45 14.36 -47.44 -20.35
CA PRO A 45 15.79 -47.49 -20.12
C PRO A 45 16.16 -46.57 -18.93
N PRO A 46 17.07 -47.00 -18.03
CA PRO A 46 17.47 -46.18 -16.90
C PRO A 46 18.04 -44.86 -17.41
N ARG A 47 17.42 -43.75 -16.99
CA ARG A 47 17.88 -42.40 -17.32
C ARG A 47 19.32 -42.24 -16.85
N ALA A 48 20.24 -42.07 -17.79
CA ALA A 48 21.63 -41.73 -17.49
C ALA A 48 21.65 -40.46 -16.60
N PRO A 49 22.44 -40.44 -15.50
CA PRO A 49 22.51 -39.29 -14.63
C PRO A 49 23.12 -38.13 -15.40
N THR A 50 22.28 -37.19 -15.83
CA THR A 50 22.73 -35.94 -16.43
C THR A 50 23.52 -35.18 -15.38
N ARG A 51 24.84 -35.19 -15.54
CA ARG A 51 25.83 -34.46 -14.76
C ARG A 51 25.73 -32.95 -15.03
N ARG A 52 24.56 -32.34 -14.80
CA ARG A 52 24.45 -30.89 -14.60
C ARG A 52 24.77 -30.61 -13.14
N ARG A 53 26.07 -30.59 -12.83
CA ARG A 53 26.56 -29.82 -11.68
C ARG A 53 26.08 -28.39 -11.90
N SER A 54 25.22 -27.93 -11.01
CA SER A 54 24.62 -26.60 -11.10
C SER A 54 25.73 -25.56 -10.97
N MET A 55 25.91 -24.74 -12.00
CA MET A 55 26.74 -23.53 -11.95
C MET A 55 26.38 -22.65 -10.75
N LEU A 56 25.12 -22.70 -10.28
CA LEU A 56 24.66 -21.95 -9.11
C LEU A 56 25.30 -22.44 -7.80
N THR A 57 25.60 -23.73 -7.66
CA THR A 57 26.28 -24.26 -6.47
C THR A 57 27.79 -23.97 -6.49
N GLU A 58 28.35 -23.79 -7.68
CA GLU A 58 29.76 -23.42 -7.87
C GLU A 58 29.98 -21.90 -7.75
N VAL A 59 28.98 -21.08 -8.13
CA VAL A 59 28.96 -19.63 -7.88
C VAL A 59 28.71 -19.34 -6.38
N ALA A 60 27.76 -20.03 -5.75
CA ALA A 60 27.51 -19.88 -4.31
C ALA A 60 28.69 -20.32 -3.43
N SER A 61 29.43 -21.36 -3.83
CA SER A 61 30.63 -21.79 -3.09
C SER A 61 31.85 -20.88 -3.36
N ARG A 62 31.95 -20.25 -4.54
CA ARG A 62 32.99 -19.23 -4.83
C ARG A 62 32.73 -17.89 -4.14
N GLU A 63 31.48 -17.50 -3.92
CA GLU A 63 31.15 -16.31 -3.11
C GLU A 63 31.35 -16.56 -1.61
N SER A 64 31.07 -17.77 -1.13
CA SER A 64 31.32 -18.15 0.27
C SER A 64 32.81 -18.30 0.62
N GLN A 65 33.70 -18.51 -0.36
CA GLN A 65 35.16 -18.62 -0.14
C GLN A 65 35.93 -17.32 -0.39
N ARG A 66 35.32 -16.29 -0.99
CA ARG A 66 35.90 -14.95 -1.00
C ARG A 66 35.61 -14.26 0.33
N GLY A 67 36.51 -14.43 1.29
CA GLY A 67 36.56 -13.68 2.54
C GLY A 67 36.64 -12.16 2.33
N SER A 68 35.52 -11.55 1.96
CA SER A 68 35.38 -10.12 1.69
C SER A 68 34.88 -9.35 2.90
N MET A 69 35.55 -9.51 4.03
CA MET A 69 35.50 -8.51 5.11
C MET A 69 36.81 -7.72 5.06
N PRO A 70 36.83 -6.52 4.44
CA PRO A 70 37.26 -5.35 5.23
C PRO A 70 36.66 -3.98 4.83
N LYS A 71 35.78 -3.85 3.82
CA LYS A 71 35.36 -2.51 3.36
C LYS A 71 34.41 -1.79 4.32
N CYS A 72 33.45 -2.51 4.91
CA CYS A 72 32.45 -1.90 5.81
C CYS A 72 33.05 -1.53 7.19
N TRP A 73 34.02 -2.30 7.69
CA TRP A 73 34.66 -2.00 8.98
C TRP A 73 35.43 -0.67 8.96
N LYS A 74 36.10 -0.35 7.85
CA LYS A 74 36.77 0.95 7.67
C LYS A 74 35.77 2.10 7.78
N ALA A 75 34.63 2.02 7.10
CA ALA A 75 33.59 3.05 7.17
C ALA A 75 33.00 3.20 8.59
N LYS A 76 32.76 2.08 9.30
CA LYS A 76 32.30 2.10 10.70
C LYS A 76 33.32 2.76 11.62
N LEU A 77 34.60 2.40 11.48
CA LEU A 77 35.68 3.01 12.24
C LEU A 77 35.81 4.51 11.92
N THR A 78 35.69 4.90 10.65
CA THR A 78 35.67 6.31 10.24
C THR A 78 34.55 7.10 10.91
N VAL A 79 33.33 6.56 11.02
CA VAL A 79 32.23 7.24 11.73
C VAL A 79 32.48 7.34 13.23
N VAL A 80 33.04 6.31 13.87
CA VAL A 80 33.41 6.37 15.29
C VAL A 80 34.49 7.44 15.53
N LEU A 81 35.54 7.44 14.71
CA LEU A 81 36.62 8.42 14.79
C LEU A 81 36.12 9.84 14.49
N TYR A 82 35.25 10.00 13.50
CA TYR A 82 34.58 11.25 13.18
C TYR A 82 33.78 11.77 14.37
N THR A 83 32.95 10.91 14.97
CA THR A 83 32.11 11.26 16.12
C THR A 83 32.98 11.68 17.31
N PHE A 84 34.03 10.92 17.61
CA PHE A 84 34.98 11.25 18.67
C PHE A 84 35.71 12.57 18.40
N ALA A 85 36.14 12.80 17.16
CA ALA A 85 36.77 14.05 16.76
C ALA A 85 35.82 15.24 16.92
N ARG A 86 34.50 15.09 16.63
CA ARG A 86 33.49 16.14 16.90
C ARG A 86 33.41 16.45 18.39
N ILE A 87 33.30 15.41 19.21
CA ILE A 87 33.17 15.57 20.66
C ILE A 87 34.38 16.29 21.21
N VAL A 88 35.60 15.88 20.81
CA VAL A 88 36.84 16.53 21.24
C VAL A 88 36.89 17.99 20.76
N ALA A 89 36.56 18.26 19.50
CA ALA A 89 36.55 19.64 18.96
C ALA A 89 35.55 20.54 19.73
N ASN A 90 34.34 20.05 19.97
CA ASN A 90 33.32 20.79 20.70
C ASN A 90 33.70 20.97 22.18
N LEU A 91 34.31 19.97 22.82
CA LEU A 91 34.83 20.08 24.19
C LEU A 91 35.98 21.09 24.32
N VAL A 92 36.84 21.21 23.31
CA VAL A 92 37.90 22.24 23.29
C VAL A 92 37.30 23.64 23.20
N VAL A 93 36.28 23.82 22.36
CA VAL A 93 35.56 25.11 22.30
C VAL A 93 34.84 25.37 23.62
N PHE A 94 34.17 24.37 24.20
CA PHE A 94 33.54 24.45 25.51
C PHE A 94 34.54 24.90 26.57
N ALA A 95 35.70 24.25 26.66
CA ALA A 95 36.74 24.60 27.63
C ALA A 95 37.23 26.05 27.45
N ARG A 96 37.38 26.53 26.21
CA ARG A 96 37.75 27.93 25.93
C ARG A 96 36.68 28.94 26.30
N VAL A 97 35.41 28.66 25.96
CA VAL A 97 34.28 29.51 26.33
C VAL A 97 34.13 29.55 27.84
N TYR A 98 34.24 28.40 28.48
CA TYR A 98 34.19 28.23 29.93
C TYR A 98 35.30 29.02 30.64
N THR A 99 36.55 28.91 30.19
CA THR A 99 37.68 29.63 30.81
C THR A 99 37.60 31.14 30.58
N HIS A 100 37.17 31.58 29.39
CA HIS A 100 36.94 33.00 29.11
C HIS A 100 35.84 33.57 30.01
N TYR A 101 34.74 32.83 30.16
CA TYR A 101 33.63 33.22 31.02
C TYR A 101 34.00 33.25 32.50
N GLN A 102 34.75 32.25 32.98
CA GLN A 102 35.31 32.22 34.35
C GLN A 102 36.21 33.43 34.62
N HIS A 103 37.08 33.80 33.67
CA HIS A 103 37.90 35.00 33.79
C HIS A 103 37.05 36.28 33.86
N TRP A 104 36.01 36.37 33.04
CA TRP A 104 35.09 37.51 33.06
C TRP A 104 34.32 37.63 34.38
N LEU A 105 33.83 36.51 34.93
CA LEU A 105 33.16 36.46 36.23
C LEU A 105 34.09 36.90 37.37
N ASN A 106 35.31 36.37 37.41
CA ASN A 106 36.30 36.70 38.43
C ASN A 106 36.75 38.16 38.34
N GLY A 107 36.80 38.75 37.15
CA GLY A 107 37.11 40.17 36.95
C GLY A 107 35.96 41.12 37.28
N SER A 108 34.71 40.65 37.24
CA SER A 108 33.51 41.51 37.33
C SER A 108 32.76 41.45 38.66
N CYS A 109 32.78 40.34 39.42
CA CYS A 109 32.03 40.26 40.70
C CYS A 109 32.67 41.08 41.85
N GLY A 110 33.82 41.73 41.65
CA GLY A 110 34.40 42.63 42.66
C GLY A 110 33.61 43.91 42.95
N LYS A 111 32.57 44.23 42.15
CA LYS A 111 31.77 45.48 42.28
C LYS A 111 30.25 45.29 42.19
N LEU A 112 29.74 44.05 42.13
CA LEU A 112 28.31 43.77 41.93
C LEU A 112 27.67 43.20 43.21
N ASP A 113 26.40 43.56 43.41
CA ASP A 113 25.50 43.02 44.44
C ASP A 113 25.44 41.47 44.40
N GLU A 114 25.41 40.85 45.59
CA GLU A 114 25.27 39.41 45.83
C GLU A 114 24.08 38.78 45.07
N TRP A 115 22.96 39.49 44.95
CA TRP A 115 21.79 39.07 44.17
C TRP A 115 22.12 38.95 42.67
N ALA A 116 22.84 39.90 42.10
CA ALA A 116 23.28 39.86 40.70
C ALA A 116 24.29 38.72 40.45
N CYS A 117 25.15 38.40 41.43
CA CYS A 117 26.09 37.29 41.33
C CYS A 117 25.34 35.92 41.44
N ARG A 118 24.26 35.80 42.25
CA ARG A 118 23.38 34.61 42.29
C ARG A 118 22.56 34.41 41.00
N GLN A 119 21.98 35.46 40.44
CA GLN A 119 21.24 35.36 39.17
C GLN A 119 22.16 34.89 38.03
N ARG A 120 23.41 35.39 37.98
CA ARG A 120 24.41 34.94 36.99
C ARG A 120 24.84 33.50 37.20
N ALA A 121 24.96 33.03 38.45
CA ALA A 121 25.28 31.63 38.75
C ALA A 121 24.17 30.66 38.28
N SER A 122 22.89 31.07 38.36
CA SER A 122 21.78 30.30 37.79
C SER A 122 21.90 30.18 36.28
N SER A 123 22.11 31.29 35.57
CA SER A 123 22.30 31.29 34.10
C SER A 123 23.49 30.45 33.66
N TYR A 124 24.51 30.32 34.50
CA TYR A 124 25.69 29.50 34.25
C TYR A 124 25.39 28.00 34.23
N SER A 125 24.60 27.50 35.18
CA SER A 125 24.22 26.08 35.25
C SER A 125 23.53 25.61 33.96
N THR A 126 22.70 26.47 33.41
CA THR A 126 21.97 26.26 32.17
C THR A 126 22.86 26.28 30.95
N LEU A 127 23.72 27.31 30.83
CA LEU A 127 24.66 27.42 29.72
C LEU A 127 25.55 26.17 29.64
N THR A 128 25.96 25.66 30.81
CA THR A 128 26.76 24.44 30.92
C THR A 128 26.03 23.21 30.38
N TRP A 129 24.72 23.08 30.63
CA TRP A 129 23.90 21.98 30.12
C TRP A 129 23.66 22.05 28.61
N GLY A 130 23.34 23.23 28.07
CA GLY A 130 23.19 23.43 26.63
C GLY A 130 24.47 23.08 25.87
N LEU A 131 25.61 23.55 26.39
CA LEU A 131 26.92 23.24 25.83
C LEU A 131 27.29 21.76 25.95
N LEU A 132 26.94 21.09 27.04
CA LEU A 132 27.16 19.65 27.22
C LEU A 132 26.35 18.84 26.19
N CYS A 133 25.08 19.19 26.01
CA CYS A 133 24.21 18.59 25.02
C CYS A 133 24.77 18.76 23.60
N ASP A 134 25.18 19.96 23.22
CA ASP A 134 25.71 20.22 21.87
C ASP A 134 27.11 19.59 21.67
N SER A 135 27.94 19.56 22.71
CA SER A 135 29.31 19.05 22.61
C SER A 135 29.39 17.53 22.63
N ILE A 136 28.46 16.86 23.31
CA ILE A 136 28.53 15.41 23.54
C ILE A 136 27.30 14.72 22.95
N LEU A 137 26.10 15.09 23.40
CA LEU A 137 24.88 14.33 23.09
C LEU A 137 24.55 14.39 21.59
N ARG A 138 24.59 15.57 20.97
CA ARG A 138 24.28 15.75 19.54
C ARG A 138 25.24 14.96 18.63
N PRO A 139 26.59 15.06 18.77
CA PRO A 139 27.51 14.23 18.01
C PRO A 139 27.32 12.74 18.25
N LEU A 140 27.05 12.31 19.50
CA LEU A 140 26.81 10.90 19.81
C LEU A 140 25.56 10.38 19.10
N VAL A 141 24.46 11.12 19.12
CA VAL A 141 23.20 10.67 18.49
C VAL A 141 23.31 10.67 16.97
N THR A 142 23.86 11.74 16.37
CA THR A 142 24.06 11.80 14.90
C THR A 142 25.10 10.78 14.43
N GLY A 143 26.18 10.60 15.19
CA GLY A 143 27.19 9.56 14.98
C GLY A 143 26.64 8.15 15.11
N LEU A 144 25.79 7.89 16.11
CA LEU A 144 25.07 6.61 16.26
C LEU A 144 24.11 6.39 15.09
N GLY A 145 23.40 7.42 14.63
CA GLY A 145 22.54 7.35 13.45
C GLY A 145 23.30 6.96 12.19
N LEU A 146 24.44 7.62 11.93
CA LEU A 146 25.35 7.25 10.83
C LEU A 146 25.94 5.84 11.02
N TYR A 147 26.28 5.46 12.25
CA TYR A 147 26.77 4.12 12.54
C TYR A 147 25.72 3.06 12.22
N VAL A 148 24.46 3.27 12.63
CA VAL A 148 23.35 2.35 12.32
C VAL A 148 23.13 2.26 10.82
N LEU A 149 23.15 3.40 10.11
CA LEU A 149 23.03 3.46 8.65
C LEU A 149 24.14 2.63 7.95
N LEU A 150 25.39 2.76 8.39
CA LEU A 150 26.52 2.00 7.83
C LEU A 150 26.54 0.55 8.28
N HIS A 151 26.14 0.28 9.52
CA HIS A 151 26.11 -1.07 10.08
C HIS A 151 25.04 -1.93 9.40
N ARG A 152 23.92 -1.30 9.04
CA ARG A 152 22.78 -1.90 8.37
C ARG A 152 22.66 -1.46 6.90
N SER A 153 23.79 -1.17 6.25
CA SER A 153 23.79 -0.71 4.85
C SER A 153 23.24 -1.75 3.89
N ASP A 154 23.29 -3.03 4.28
CA ASP A 154 22.66 -4.17 3.61
C ASP A 154 21.13 -4.03 3.52
N ARG A 155 20.49 -3.38 4.50
CA ARG A 155 19.04 -3.09 4.48
C ARG A 155 18.69 -1.87 3.62
N LEU A 156 19.69 -1.07 3.25
CA LEU A 156 19.48 0.16 2.49
C LEU A 156 19.64 -0.08 1.00
N SER A 157 18.52 -0.24 0.30
CA SER A 157 18.49 -0.11 -1.17
C SER A 157 18.99 1.28 -1.62
N ALA A 158 20.00 1.30 -2.49
CA ALA A 158 20.49 2.53 -3.11
C ALA A 158 19.50 3.14 -4.13
N LYS A 159 18.44 2.42 -4.47
CA LYS A 159 17.43 2.84 -5.45
C LYS A 159 16.13 3.32 -4.80
N SER A 160 15.88 2.94 -3.55
CA SER A 160 14.69 3.38 -2.82
C SER A 160 14.79 4.89 -2.55
N PRO A 161 13.83 5.70 -3.02
CA PRO A 161 13.82 7.14 -2.74
C PRO A 161 13.82 7.42 -1.24
N LEU A 162 13.09 6.61 -0.46
CA LEU A 162 13.05 6.72 1.00
C LEU A 162 14.43 6.52 1.63
N HIS A 163 15.21 5.55 1.14
CA HIS A 163 16.56 5.27 1.66
C HIS A 163 17.60 6.30 1.21
N LEU A 164 17.50 6.79 -0.02
CA LEU A 164 18.32 7.90 -0.49
C LEU A 164 18.06 9.15 0.34
N LEU A 165 16.79 9.43 0.61
CA LEU A 165 16.38 10.53 1.46
C LEU A 165 16.84 10.32 2.90
N THR A 166 16.71 9.10 3.45
CA THR A 166 17.25 8.74 4.78
C THR A 166 18.74 9.03 4.89
N ARG A 167 19.53 8.65 3.87
CA ARG A 167 20.97 8.94 3.80
C ARG A 167 21.20 10.44 3.78
N ALA A 168 20.53 11.15 2.89
CA ALA A 168 20.66 12.60 2.74
C ALA A 168 20.31 13.33 4.05
N VAL A 169 19.22 12.96 4.73
CA VAL A 169 18.83 13.52 6.03
C VAL A 169 19.88 13.23 7.08
N LEU A 170 20.33 11.97 7.22
CA LEU A 170 21.32 11.63 8.25
C LEU A 170 22.68 12.31 8.00
N PHE A 171 23.09 12.48 6.75
CA PHE A 171 24.30 13.27 6.43
C PHE A 171 24.10 14.76 6.70
N CYS A 172 22.92 15.30 6.40
CA CYS A 172 22.57 16.69 6.70
C CYS A 172 22.56 16.95 8.22
N LEU A 173 21.92 16.06 8.98
CA LEU A 173 21.87 16.08 10.46
C LEU A 173 23.24 15.90 11.09
N ALA A 174 24.08 15.06 10.49
CA ALA A 174 25.45 14.86 10.94
C ALA A 174 26.42 15.93 10.43
N SER A 175 26.02 16.89 9.60
CA SER A 175 26.93 17.93 9.12
C SER A 175 27.35 18.86 10.26
N PHE A 176 28.61 19.34 10.23
CA PHE A 176 29.18 20.21 11.26
C PHE A 176 28.69 21.66 11.19
N HIS A 177 27.99 22.04 10.13
CA HIS A 177 27.65 23.43 9.83
C HIS A 177 26.80 24.11 10.92
N CYS A 178 26.24 23.32 11.85
CA CYS A 178 25.32 23.78 12.89
C CYS A 178 25.82 23.52 14.33
N ASP A 179 27.08 23.08 14.50
CA ASP A 179 27.66 22.93 15.84
C ASP A 179 27.94 24.31 16.44
N PHE A 180 27.70 24.46 17.74
CA PHE A 180 27.99 25.70 18.48
C PHE A 180 29.45 26.13 18.27
N SER A 181 30.36 25.17 18.12
CA SER A 181 31.76 25.39 17.78
C SER A 181 31.98 26.16 16.47
N VAL A 182 31.22 25.86 15.41
CA VAL A 182 31.34 26.53 14.11
C VAL A 182 30.76 27.94 14.15
N THR A 183 29.67 28.14 14.91
CA THR A 183 29.09 29.48 15.12
C THR A 183 30.01 30.42 15.92
N GLN A 184 30.85 29.87 16.80
CA GLN A 184 31.86 30.64 17.54
C GLN A 184 33.13 30.90 16.71
N ILE A 185 33.59 29.90 15.93
CA ILE A 185 34.81 30.01 15.11
C ILE A 185 34.64 30.99 13.94
N SER A 186 33.42 31.15 13.41
CA SER A 186 33.15 32.08 12.30
C SER A 186 33.32 33.56 12.68
N GLY A 187 33.68 33.88 13.92
CA GLY A 187 34.24 35.19 14.28
C GLY A 187 33.31 36.38 14.10
N SER A 188 32.03 36.14 13.82
CA SER A 188 30.97 37.15 13.79
C SER A 188 30.68 37.61 15.22
N SER A 189 31.58 38.44 15.74
CA SER A 189 31.47 39.09 17.05
C SER A 189 30.23 39.97 17.19
N ASN A 190 29.53 40.29 16.09
CA ASN A 190 28.21 40.90 16.13
C ASN A 190 27.11 39.84 16.01
N TRP A 191 26.86 39.08 17.08
CA TRP A 191 25.59 38.35 17.22
C TRP A 191 24.37 39.29 17.17
N ASN A 192 24.57 40.58 17.42
CA ASN A 192 23.57 41.63 17.27
C ASN A 192 23.08 41.82 15.82
N ASP A 193 23.85 41.39 14.81
CA ASP A 193 23.46 41.57 13.40
C ASP A 193 22.61 40.40 12.85
N GLY A 194 22.23 39.43 13.70
CA GLY A 194 21.31 38.34 13.33
C GLY A 194 21.89 37.27 12.38
N GLY A 195 23.17 37.37 11.99
CA GLY A 195 23.81 36.52 10.98
C GLY A 195 23.74 35.00 11.24
N GLY A 196 23.89 34.57 12.49
CA GLY A 196 23.86 33.13 12.85
C GLY A 196 22.49 32.46 12.65
N LEU A 197 21.40 33.22 12.83
CA LEU A 197 20.04 32.70 12.64
C LEU A 197 19.78 32.32 11.18
N TRP A 198 20.38 33.06 10.24
CA TRP A 198 20.20 32.86 8.80
C TRP A 198 20.82 31.57 8.26
N LEU A 199 21.78 30.96 8.98
CA LEU A 199 22.34 29.65 8.62
C LEU A 199 21.56 28.49 9.26
N LEU A 200 21.07 28.69 10.48
CA LEU A 200 20.35 27.66 11.22
C LEU A 200 18.92 27.46 10.67
N LEU A 201 18.24 28.55 10.30
CA LEU A 201 16.85 28.51 9.85
C LEU A 201 16.64 27.71 8.55
N PRO A 202 17.43 27.90 7.46
CA PRO A 202 17.29 27.09 6.26
C PRO A 202 17.58 25.61 6.50
N TRP A 203 18.51 25.32 7.41
CA TRP A 203 18.87 23.95 7.77
C TRP A 203 17.73 23.23 8.53
N GLU A 204 17.14 23.90 9.52
CA GLU A 204 15.97 23.39 10.24
C GLU A 204 14.77 23.19 9.31
N VAL A 205 14.50 24.17 8.43
CA VAL A 205 13.44 24.05 7.42
C VAL A 205 13.72 22.87 6.49
N LEU A 206 14.96 22.66 6.07
CA LEU A 206 15.33 21.55 5.20
C LEU A 206 15.12 20.20 5.90
N CYS A 207 15.61 20.04 7.14
CA CYS A 207 15.50 18.81 7.89
C CYS A 207 14.04 18.43 8.20
N ASN A 208 13.22 19.41 8.61
CA ASN A 208 11.79 19.22 8.82
C ASN A 208 11.06 18.91 7.50
N SER A 209 11.36 19.61 6.41
CA SER A 209 10.76 19.35 5.09
C SER A 209 11.08 17.96 4.56
N MET A 210 12.33 17.50 4.74
CA MET A 210 12.73 16.15 4.35
C MET A 210 12.01 15.09 5.18
N GLN A 211 11.80 15.33 6.48
CA GLN A 211 11.05 14.42 7.35
C GLN A 211 9.58 14.32 6.96
N LEU A 212 8.90 15.46 6.76
CA LEU A 212 7.54 15.49 6.25
C LEU A 212 7.44 14.74 4.91
N HIS A 213 8.41 14.94 4.02
CA HIS A 213 8.44 14.20 2.76
C HIS A 213 8.62 12.68 2.96
N MET A 214 9.49 12.25 3.87
CA MET A 214 9.65 10.84 4.25
C MET A 214 8.36 10.26 4.84
N THR A 215 7.69 10.99 5.72
CA THR A 215 6.39 10.60 6.29
C THR A 215 5.34 10.44 5.20
N ASN A 216 5.28 11.37 4.24
CA ASN A 216 4.37 11.26 3.10
C ASN A 216 4.63 10.05 2.21
N LEU A 217 5.89 9.73 1.93
CA LEU A 217 6.25 8.50 1.21
C LEU A 217 5.78 7.26 1.99
N LYS A 218 5.85 7.29 3.32
CA LYS A 218 5.40 6.20 4.18
C LYS A 218 3.88 6.08 4.23
N LEU A 219 3.15 7.20 4.36
CA LEU A 219 1.68 7.23 4.28
C LEU A 219 1.20 6.70 2.93
N HIS A 220 1.87 7.10 1.84
CA HIS A 220 1.57 6.58 0.51
C HIS A 220 1.76 5.06 0.44
N ALA A 221 2.87 4.53 0.98
CA ALA A 221 3.11 3.09 1.06
C ALA A 221 2.07 2.34 1.90
N LEU A 222 1.49 3.00 2.91
CA LEU A 222 0.41 2.50 3.75
C LEU A 222 -1.00 2.66 3.14
N GLY A 223 -1.10 2.99 1.85
CA GLY A 223 -2.38 3.14 1.15
C GLY A 223 -3.11 4.46 1.39
N TRP A 224 -2.52 5.41 2.12
CA TRP A 224 -3.08 6.75 2.38
C TRP A 224 -2.77 7.74 1.26
N GLN A 225 -3.10 7.37 0.02
CA GLN A 225 -2.75 8.18 -1.16
C GLN A 225 -3.32 9.59 -1.11
N LEU A 226 -4.61 9.72 -0.78
CA LEU A 226 -5.29 11.02 -0.74
C LEU A 226 -4.67 11.93 0.32
N THR A 227 -4.46 11.43 1.54
CA THR A 227 -3.83 12.19 2.61
C THR A 227 -2.40 12.58 2.25
N ALA A 228 -1.61 11.67 1.68
CA ALA A 228 -0.24 11.98 1.24
C ALA A 228 -0.22 13.04 0.12
N GLN A 229 -1.19 13.02 -0.80
CA GLN A 229 -1.34 14.05 -1.84
C GLN A 229 -1.74 15.40 -1.26
N VAL A 230 -2.68 15.44 -0.32
CA VAL A 230 -3.09 16.65 0.40
C VAL A 230 -1.90 17.24 1.18
N CYS A 231 -1.19 16.43 1.96
CA CYS A 231 0.00 16.87 2.69
C CYS A 231 1.10 17.37 1.73
N LYS A 232 1.32 16.71 0.59
CA LYS A 232 2.26 17.20 -0.44
C LYS A 232 1.86 18.56 -1.01
N ALA A 233 0.57 18.77 -1.30
CA ALA A 233 0.06 20.04 -1.79
C ALA A 233 0.21 21.14 -0.74
N LEU A 234 -0.10 20.84 0.52
CA LEU A 234 0.08 21.77 1.65
C LEU A 234 1.55 22.13 1.87
N MET A 235 2.47 21.16 1.84
CA MET A 235 3.92 21.42 1.92
C MET A 235 4.39 22.35 0.81
N LEU A 236 3.97 22.10 -0.44
CA LEU A 236 4.33 22.94 -1.57
C LEU A 236 3.77 24.36 -1.40
N GLY A 237 2.51 24.47 -0.96
CA GLY A 237 1.90 25.75 -0.62
C GLY A 237 2.67 26.52 0.45
N MET A 238 3.12 25.84 1.51
CA MET A 238 3.95 26.44 2.56
C MET A 238 5.32 26.91 2.03
N LEU A 239 6.00 26.12 1.22
CA LEU A 239 7.29 26.50 0.63
C LEU A 239 7.17 27.71 -0.30
N LEU A 240 6.10 27.76 -1.10
CA LEU A 240 5.81 28.90 -1.98
C LEU A 240 5.46 30.15 -1.17
N ALA A 241 4.63 30.02 -0.13
CA ALA A 241 4.29 31.12 0.77
C ALA A 241 5.53 31.68 1.49
N TRP A 242 6.43 30.80 1.96
CA TRP A 242 7.68 31.20 2.60
C TRP A 242 8.64 31.89 1.63
N SER A 243 8.75 31.39 0.40
CA SER A 243 9.61 32.00 -0.63
C SER A 243 9.11 33.37 -1.04
N ALA A 244 7.78 33.52 -1.22
CA ALA A 244 7.14 34.81 -1.47
C ALA A 244 7.34 35.77 -0.29
N TRP A 245 7.25 35.27 0.94
CA TRP A 245 7.52 36.04 2.15
C TRP A 245 8.95 36.57 2.20
N GLY A 246 9.95 35.71 1.99
CA GLY A 246 11.36 36.12 1.99
C GLY A 246 11.66 37.19 0.93
N PHE A 247 11.04 37.08 -0.25
CA PHE A 247 11.14 38.07 -1.31
C PHE A 247 10.49 39.40 -0.92
N LEU A 248 9.27 39.37 -0.35
CA LEU A 248 8.54 40.57 0.08
C LEU A 248 9.20 41.25 1.28
N TRP A 249 9.78 40.49 2.21
CA TRP A 249 10.51 41.04 3.36
C TRP A 249 11.75 41.81 2.95
N GLY A 250 12.50 41.30 1.96
CA GLY A 250 13.63 42.02 1.38
C GLY A 250 13.22 43.35 0.72
N TYR A 251 11.96 43.45 0.28
CA TYR A 251 11.41 44.63 -0.39
C TYR A 251 10.79 45.64 0.59
N PHE A 252 10.12 45.16 1.65
CA PHE A 252 9.46 45.99 2.65
C PHE A 252 10.20 45.92 3.99
N ARG A 253 11.06 46.90 4.27
CA ARG A 253 11.79 47.06 5.55
C ARG A 253 10.90 47.17 6.80
N TYR A 254 9.58 47.30 6.64
CA TYR A 254 8.61 47.32 7.73
C TYR A 254 7.78 46.04 7.67
N GLY A 255 7.99 45.17 8.66
CA GLY A 255 7.45 43.82 8.69
C GLY A 255 5.93 43.77 8.73
N PRO A 256 5.26 43.09 7.77
CA PRO A 256 3.83 42.78 7.86
C PRO A 256 3.53 41.59 8.80
N PRO A 257 2.25 41.29 9.08
CA PRO A 257 1.80 40.15 9.91
C PRO A 257 1.89 38.75 9.25
N GLY A 258 2.51 38.60 8.07
CA GLY A 258 2.47 37.34 7.32
C GLY A 258 3.27 36.17 7.92
N ALA A 259 4.10 36.40 8.94
CA ALA A 259 4.66 35.31 9.74
C ALA A 259 3.54 34.45 10.37
N GLU A 260 2.41 35.02 10.74
CA GLU A 260 1.31 34.30 11.40
C GLU A 260 0.67 33.23 10.52
N VAL A 261 0.59 33.44 9.19
CA VAL A 261 -0.05 32.47 8.27
C VAL A 261 0.79 31.18 8.14
N SER A 262 2.12 31.30 8.10
CA SER A 262 3.01 30.13 8.10
C SER A 262 2.92 29.32 9.40
N PHE A 263 2.55 29.95 10.51
CA PHE A 263 2.37 29.29 11.79
C PHE A 263 1.09 28.45 11.85
N TYR A 264 0.04 28.77 11.08
CA TYR A 264 -1.22 28.02 11.09
C TYR A 264 -1.23 26.80 10.15
N LEU A 265 -0.48 26.85 9.04
CA LEU A 265 -0.43 25.75 8.08
C LEU A 265 0.42 24.57 8.55
N CYS A 266 1.46 24.82 9.34
CA CYS A 266 2.35 23.77 9.86
C CYS A 266 1.64 22.78 10.81
N PRO A 267 0.87 23.23 11.83
CA PRO A 267 0.15 22.33 12.73
C PRO A 267 -0.91 21.49 12.01
N MET A 268 -1.64 22.05 11.05
CA MET A 268 -2.63 21.31 10.26
C MET A 268 -1.98 20.12 9.52
N LEU A 269 -0.80 20.34 8.92
CA LEU A 269 -0.07 19.31 8.22
C LEU A 269 0.42 18.21 9.18
N LEU A 270 0.96 18.60 10.34
CA LEU A 270 1.37 17.67 11.39
C LEU A 270 0.19 16.87 11.95
N ILE A 271 -1.00 17.49 12.11
CA ILE A 271 -2.23 16.80 12.53
C ILE A 271 -2.62 15.74 11.50
N LEU A 272 -2.66 16.08 10.21
CA LEU A 272 -3.06 15.14 9.16
C LEU A 272 -2.12 13.94 9.08
N GLU A 273 -0.81 14.19 9.12
CA GLU A 273 0.20 13.12 9.09
C GLU A 273 0.16 12.26 10.35
N PHE A 274 -0.01 12.88 11.52
CA PHE A 274 -0.19 12.18 12.79
C PHE A 274 -1.42 11.27 12.77
N VAL A 275 -2.58 11.79 12.38
CA VAL A 275 -3.82 11.02 12.31
C VAL A 275 -3.67 9.85 11.33
N GLY A 276 -3.06 10.07 10.16
CA GLY A 276 -2.82 9.02 9.17
C GLY A 276 -1.92 7.90 9.68
N LEU A 277 -0.80 8.25 10.35
CA LEU A 277 0.13 7.28 10.93
C LEU A 277 -0.50 6.56 12.13
N PHE A 278 -1.18 7.29 13.02
CA PHE A 278 -1.83 6.75 14.22
C PHE A 278 -2.95 5.79 13.86
N TYR A 279 -3.80 6.14 12.90
CA TYR A 279 -4.84 5.24 12.39
C TYR A 279 -4.23 4.00 11.75
N SER A 280 -3.18 4.16 10.94
CA SER A 280 -2.47 3.03 10.32
C SER A 280 -1.87 2.10 11.39
N ALA A 281 -1.29 2.65 12.46
CA ALA A 281 -0.78 1.89 13.60
C ALA A 281 -1.90 1.17 14.36
N SER A 282 -3.02 1.84 14.62
CA SER A 282 -4.19 1.27 15.29
C SER A 282 -4.76 0.09 14.52
N ARG A 283 -4.94 0.26 13.20
CA ARG A 283 -5.47 -0.78 12.32
C ARG A 283 -4.48 -1.94 12.17
N ALA A 284 -3.18 -1.66 12.06
CA ALA A 284 -2.12 -2.66 12.07
C ALA A 284 -2.18 -3.53 13.32
N LEU A 285 -2.29 -2.88 14.49
CA LEU A 285 -2.35 -3.55 15.78
C LEU A 285 -3.61 -4.41 15.92
N PHE A 286 -4.76 -3.91 15.42
CA PHE A 286 -6.02 -4.65 15.44
C PHE A 286 -6.01 -5.87 14.52
N LEU A 287 -5.61 -5.71 13.25
CA LEU A 287 -5.62 -6.79 12.25
C LEU A 287 -4.52 -7.84 12.49
N GLY A 288 -3.37 -7.42 13.01
CA GLY A 288 -2.20 -8.26 13.20
C GLY A 288 -1.87 -8.55 14.66
N TRP A 289 -2.84 -8.49 15.58
CA TRP A 289 -2.58 -8.66 17.02
C TRP A 289 -1.80 -9.95 17.34
N GLN A 290 -2.08 -11.03 16.61
CA GLN A 290 -1.43 -12.34 16.76
C GLN A 290 -0.04 -12.44 16.11
N ASP A 291 0.34 -11.52 15.22
CA ASP A 291 1.65 -11.51 14.56
C ASP A 291 2.59 -10.50 15.25
N ASP A 292 3.61 -11.03 15.95
CA ASP A 292 4.59 -10.20 16.68
C ASP A 292 5.32 -9.19 15.79
N ALA A 293 5.54 -9.50 14.50
CA ALA A 293 6.20 -8.59 13.58
C ALA A 293 5.30 -7.43 13.19
N ILE A 294 4.01 -7.69 12.97
CA ILE A 294 3.02 -6.63 12.72
C ILE A 294 2.84 -5.76 13.97
N ARG A 295 2.77 -6.37 15.15
CA ARG A 295 2.65 -5.65 16.43
C ARG A 295 3.81 -4.69 16.66
N ALA A 296 5.05 -5.15 16.48
CA ALA A 296 6.22 -4.29 16.64
C ALA A 296 6.30 -3.21 15.54
N THR A 297 5.85 -3.50 14.31
CA THR A 297 5.72 -2.47 13.25
C THR A 297 4.70 -1.40 13.62
N ALA A 298 3.55 -1.80 14.18
CA ALA A 298 2.54 -0.88 14.69
C ALA A 298 3.09 0.01 15.82
N TRP A 299 3.86 -0.56 16.76
CA TRP A 299 4.55 0.22 17.79
C TRP A 299 5.54 1.23 17.20
N CYS A 300 6.33 0.84 16.20
CA CYS A 300 7.21 1.77 15.50
C CYS A 300 6.42 2.90 14.83
N LEU A 301 5.24 2.62 14.25
CA LEU A 301 4.37 3.64 13.67
C LEU A 301 3.79 4.60 14.73
N TYR A 302 3.40 4.10 15.90
CA TYR A 302 2.95 4.95 17.01
C TYR A 302 4.06 5.88 17.48
N ILE A 303 5.26 5.34 17.74
CA ILE A 303 6.41 6.15 18.14
C ILE A 303 6.70 7.19 17.05
N ASN A 304 6.66 6.80 15.79
CA ASN A 304 6.84 7.71 14.66
C ASN A 304 5.82 8.86 14.66
N SER A 305 4.53 8.54 14.86
CA SER A 305 3.48 9.55 14.93
C SER A 305 3.70 10.56 16.07
N LEU A 306 4.18 10.11 17.24
CA LEU A 306 4.50 10.98 18.37
C LEU A 306 5.72 11.86 18.07
N LEU A 307 6.77 11.27 17.49
CA LEU A 307 8.00 12.01 17.13
C LEU A 307 7.77 13.08 16.07
N LEU A 308 6.77 12.89 15.20
CA LEU A 308 6.34 13.88 14.22
C LEU A 308 5.90 15.19 14.88
N TRP A 309 5.33 15.14 16.08
CA TRP A 309 4.94 16.33 16.84
C TRP A 309 6.08 16.89 17.68
N VAL A 310 6.78 16.00 18.39
CA VAL A 310 7.78 16.41 19.38
C VAL A 310 8.92 17.20 18.71
N GLY A 311 9.39 16.78 17.53
CA GLY A 311 10.46 17.48 16.82
C GLY A 311 10.11 18.94 16.50
N PRO A 312 9.10 19.20 15.64
CA PRO A 312 8.68 20.55 15.29
C PRO A 312 8.32 21.44 16.48
N VAL A 313 7.69 20.89 17.52
CA VAL A 313 7.40 21.64 18.76
C VAL A 313 8.69 22.06 19.47
N LEU A 314 9.69 21.20 19.53
CA LEU A 314 10.99 21.53 20.11
C LEU A 314 11.78 22.53 19.24
N SER A 315 11.79 22.38 17.92
CA SER A 315 12.39 23.37 17.00
C SER A 315 11.72 24.73 17.19
N PHE A 316 10.39 24.74 17.34
CA PHE A 316 9.60 25.93 17.55
C PHE A 316 9.88 26.60 18.89
N CYS A 317 9.93 25.83 19.99
CA CYS A 317 10.34 26.34 21.30
C CYS A 317 11.75 26.93 21.25
N GLY A 318 12.69 26.28 20.55
CA GLY A 318 14.04 26.79 20.32
C GLY A 318 14.03 28.13 19.55
N PHE A 319 13.24 28.22 18.49
CA PHE A 319 13.09 29.43 17.69
C PHE A 319 12.48 30.59 18.48
N LEU A 320 11.40 30.35 19.25
CA LEU A 320 10.80 31.38 20.10
C LEU A 320 11.76 31.84 21.18
N GLY A 321 12.49 30.92 21.82
CA GLY A 321 13.52 31.26 22.80
C GLY A 321 14.62 32.14 22.21
N PHE A 322 14.98 31.91 20.95
CA PHE A 322 15.93 32.76 20.22
C PHE A 322 15.34 34.16 19.93
N HIS A 323 14.15 34.20 19.34
CA HIS A 323 13.51 35.44 18.90
C HIS A 323 13.21 36.39 20.06
N TYR A 324 12.60 35.87 21.13
CA TYR A 324 12.30 36.68 22.32
C TYR A 324 13.55 37.05 23.11
N GLY A 325 14.59 36.21 23.09
CA GLY A 325 15.87 36.50 23.74
C GLY A 325 16.63 37.69 23.13
N GLN A 326 16.49 37.91 21.81
CA GLN A 326 17.12 39.06 21.15
C GLN A 326 16.37 40.38 21.38
N ASN A 327 15.03 40.37 21.31
CA ASN A 327 14.25 41.60 21.30
C ASN A 327 14.03 42.22 22.69
N ASN A 328 14.11 41.43 23.77
CA ASN A 328 13.73 41.87 25.11
C ASN A 328 14.90 42.04 26.10
N ALA A 329 16.15 42.01 25.63
CA ALA A 329 17.33 42.09 26.49
C ALA A 329 17.45 43.39 27.30
N THR A 330 16.62 44.42 27.02
CA THR A 330 16.79 45.74 27.62
C THR A 330 15.68 46.21 28.57
N ASN A 331 14.48 45.61 28.65
CA ASN A 331 13.40 46.24 29.43
C ASN A 331 12.24 45.37 29.97
N VAL A 332 12.29 44.02 29.91
CA VAL A 332 11.13 43.20 30.31
C VAL A 332 11.37 42.46 31.62
N ASP A 333 10.42 42.63 32.54
CA ASP A 333 10.26 41.92 33.81
C ASP A 333 10.54 40.42 33.66
N PRO A 334 11.33 39.78 34.55
CA PRO A 334 11.72 38.37 34.45
C PRO A 334 10.53 37.45 34.78
N ASN A 335 9.53 37.45 33.91
CA ASN A 335 8.43 36.50 33.98
C ASN A 335 8.97 35.08 33.78
N PHE A 336 8.39 34.13 34.53
CA PHE A 336 8.72 32.70 34.55
C PHE A 336 8.99 32.09 33.17
N TRP A 337 8.21 32.49 32.16
CA TRP A 337 8.35 32.03 30.78
C TRP A 337 9.69 32.41 30.14
N TYR A 338 10.22 33.60 30.41
CA TYR A 338 11.50 34.04 29.85
C TYR A 338 12.66 33.19 30.39
N GLY A 339 12.67 32.91 31.70
CA GLY A 339 13.64 32.01 32.31
C GLY A 339 13.54 30.58 31.75
N LEU A 340 12.32 30.07 31.56
CA LEU A 340 12.11 28.74 30.99
C LEU A 340 12.58 28.66 29.53
N PHE A 341 12.25 29.64 28.68
CA PHE A 341 12.64 29.64 27.26
C PHE A 341 14.14 29.87 27.05
N GLN A 342 14.73 30.74 27.86
CA GLN A 342 16.16 31.02 27.78
C GLN A 342 17.00 29.82 28.26
N THR A 343 16.47 29.04 29.20
CA THR A 343 17.13 27.82 29.67
C THR A 343 16.95 26.61 28.76
N THR A 344 15.89 26.60 27.96
CA THR A 344 15.55 25.45 27.11
C THR A 344 16.02 25.58 25.67
N LYS A 345 16.35 26.77 25.16
CA LYS A 345 16.67 26.97 23.73
C LYS A 345 17.72 26.01 23.15
N ASP A 346 18.86 25.81 23.82
CA ASP A 346 19.98 25.02 23.30
C ASP A 346 19.73 23.52 23.50
N SER A 347 19.05 23.17 24.60
CA SER A 347 18.64 21.79 24.90
C SER A 347 17.51 21.31 23.98
N CYS A 348 16.51 22.15 23.70
CA CYS A 348 15.40 21.83 22.79
C CYS A 348 15.89 21.54 21.38
N LEU A 349 16.79 22.36 20.83
CA LEU A 349 17.37 22.15 19.51
C LEU A 349 18.18 20.84 19.43
N THR A 350 18.94 20.53 20.49
CA THR A 350 19.70 19.28 20.57
C THR A 350 18.79 18.05 20.68
N LEU A 351 17.77 18.14 21.53
CA LEU A 351 16.79 17.08 21.72
C LEU A 351 15.99 16.84 20.44
N ASP A 352 15.59 17.91 19.76
CA ASP A 352 14.92 17.87 18.47
C ASP A 352 15.74 17.03 17.47
N ILE A 353 17.02 17.35 17.26
CA ILE A 353 17.88 16.56 16.36
C ILE A 353 17.98 15.10 16.79
N GLY A 354 18.03 14.85 18.08
CA GLY A 354 18.00 13.49 18.60
C GLY A 354 16.72 12.76 18.17
N PHE A 355 15.57 13.40 18.32
CA PHE A 355 14.28 12.88 17.87
C PHE A 355 14.19 12.75 16.36
N GLN A 356 14.73 13.71 15.59
CA GLN A 356 14.79 13.68 14.13
C GLN A 356 15.61 12.49 13.63
N VAL A 357 16.78 12.20 14.23
CA VAL A 357 17.58 11.00 13.90
C VAL A 357 16.78 9.73 14.19
N VAL A 358 16.16 9.62 15.37
CA VAL A 358 15.33 8.45 15.72
C VAL A 358 14.15 8.31 14.76
N ASN A 359 13.48 9.41 14.44
CA ASN A 359 12.34 9.44 13.53
C ASN A 359 12.73 8.95 12.14
N VAL A 360 13.83 9.46 11.57
CA VAL A 360 14.36 9.05 10.26
C VAL A 360 14.73 7.56 10.23
N LEU A 361 15.33 7.06 11.31
CA LEU A 361 15.65 5.64 11.45
C LEU A 361 14.41 4.74 11.56
N LEU A 362 13.32 5.24 12.17
CA LEU A 362 12.02 4.55 12.23
C LEU A 362 11.23 4.67 10.91
N LEU A 363 11.31 5.81 10.23
CA LEU A 363 10.68 6.04 8.92
C LEU A 363 11.28 5.14 7.87
N SER A 364 12.60 4.98 7.88
CA SER A 364 13.35 4.14 6.93
C SER A 364 13.13 2.64 7.09
N GLY A 365 12.52 2.18 8.19
CA GLY A 365 12.36 0.75 8.48
C GLY A 365 13.67 0.01 8.82
N ILE A 366 14.78 0.75 9.01
CA ILE A 366 16.07 0.18 9.38
C ILE A 366 16.02 -0.38 10.82
N VAL A 367 15.32 0.33 11.71
CA VAL A 367 15.16 -0.03 13.12
C VAL A 367 14.03 -1.03 13.27
N GLY A 368 14.39 -2.22 13.76
CA GLY A 368 13.47 -3.33 14.00
C GLY A 368 14.22 -4.61 14.38
N PRO A 369 13.56 -5.60 15.01
CA PRO A 369 14.12 -6.89 15.41
C PRO A 369 15.05 -7.52 14.36
N ARG A 370 16.12 -8.20 14.80
CA ARG A 370 17.05 -8.90 13.89
C ARG A 370 16.37 -9.98 13.04
N GLN A 371 15.33 -10.61 13.59
CA GLN A 371 14.48 -11.58 12.90
C GLN A 371 13.68 -10.97 11.74
N TRP A 372 13.58 -9.64 11.65
CA TRP A 372 13.11 -8.96 10.44
C TRP A 372 14.26 -8.92 9.44
N GLN A 373 14.54 -10.06 8.80
CA GLN A 373 15.40 -10.06 7.62
C GLN A 373 14.77 -9.20 6.50
N GLU A 374 13.46 -9.00 6.56
CA GLU A 374 12.66 -8.24 5.60
C GLU A 374 11.70 -7.26 6.31
N PRO A 375 12.20 -6.15 6.91
CA PRO A 375 11.37 -5.19 7.64
C PRO A 375 10.18 -4.69 6.83
N MET A 376 10.36 -4.67 5.52
CA MET A 376 9.36 -4.15 4.63
C MET A 376 8.39 -5.20 4.10
N ALA A 377 8.67 -6.48 4.28
CA ALA A 377 7.69 -7.54 4.09
C ALA A 377 6.62 -7.43 5.18
N ALA A 378 6.97 -6.99 6.40
CA ALA A 378 5.99 -6.66 7.43
C ALA A 378 5.09 -5.47 7.02
N PHE A 379 5.68 -4.42 6.44
CA PHE A 379 4.91 -3.30 5.86
C PHE A 379 4.07 -3.74 4.65
N GLN A 380 4.59 -4.64 3.81
CA GLN A 380 3.88 -5.23 2.67
C GLN A 380 2.67 -6.03 3.15
N ARG A 381 2.86 -6.95 4.11
CA ARG A 381 1.77 -7.71 4.74
C ARG A 381 0.74 -6.77 5.36
N LEU A 382 1.17 -5.67 5.93
CA LEU A 382 0.27 -4.64 6.44
C LEU A 382 -0.59 -4.03 5.33
N ALA A 383 0.01 -3.69 4.19
CA ALA A 383 -0.70 -3.15 3.03
C ALA A 383 -1.63 -4.21 2.39
N ASP A 384 -1.21 -5.48 2.37
CA ASP A 384 -2.03 -6.58 1.85
C ASP A 384 -3.24 -6.84 2.77
N LEU A 385 -3.04 -6.83 4.09
CA LEU A 385 -4.11 -6.89 5.11
C LEU A 385 -5.08 -5.70 5.03
N GLN A 386 -4.67 -4.58 4.44
CA GLN A 386 -5.57 -3.46 4.18
C GLN A 386 -6.52 -3.71 2.99
N GLY A 387 -6.43 -4.86 2.32
CA GLY A 387 -7.46 -5.37 1.42
C GLY A 387 -7.11 -5.31 -0.07
N PHE A 388 -5.83 -5.39 -0.43
CA PHE A 388 -5.37 -5.32 -1.83
C PHE A 388 -4.77 -6.64 -2.38
N GLY A 389 -4.80 -7.74 -1.61
CA GLY A 389 -4.18 -9.02 -2.01
C GLY A 389 -5.03 -9.84 -2.98
N LEU A 390 -4.43 -10.19 -4.14
CA LEU A 390 -4.88 -11.26 -5.02
C LEU A 390 -5.02 -12.56 -4.23
N ALA A 391 -6.14 -13.29 -4.40
CA ALA A 391 -6.40 -14.55 -3.74
C ALA A 391 -5.22 -15.52 -3.88
N SER A 392 -4.69 -16.00 -2.75
CA SER A 392 -3.56 -16.92 -2.72
C SER A 392 -4.01 -18.29 -3.21
N LYS A 393 -3.49 -18.69 -4.39
CA LYS A 393 -3.74 -19.97 -5.09
C LYS A 393 -5.05 -20.02 -5.88
N ARG A 394 -4.95 -19.73 -7.17
CA ARG A 394 -6.04 -19.91 -8.15
C ARG A 394 -6.41 -21.38 -8.27
N ILE A 395 -7.56 -21.73 -7.72
CA ILE A 395 -8.17 -23.06 -7.87
C ILE A 395 -9.50 -22.82 -8.57
N ALA A 396 -9.67 -23.40 -9.76
CA ALA A 396 -10.96 -23.42 -10.42
C ALA A 396 -12.00 -24.07 -9.49
N PHE A 397 -13.15 -23.43 -9.36
CA PHE A 397 -14.24 -23.90 -8.51
C PHE A 397 -15.55 -23.81 -9.31
N PRO A 398 -16.09 -24.94 -9.82
CA PRO A 398 -17.29 -24.96 -10.65
C PRO A 398 -18.59 -24.83 -9.84
N GLY A 399 -18.50 -24.52 -8.54
CA GLY A 399 -19.60 -24.69 -7.59
C GLY A 399 -19.62 -26.10 -6.99
N ARG A 400 -20.32 -26.26 -5.88
CA ARG A 400 -20.59 -27.54 -5.22
C ARG A 400 -21.92 -27.48 -4.49
N LEU A 401 -22.87 -28.28 -4.93
CA LEU A 401 -24.17 -28.42 -4.28
C LEU A 401 -24.19 -29.67 -3.41
N ASN A 402 -24.73 -29.55 -2.21
CA ASN A 402 -25.03 -30.68 -1.34
C ASN A 402 -26.56 -30.90 -1.33
N PRO A 403 -27.07 -32.02 -1.85
CA PRO A 403 -28.51 -32.31 -1.88
C PRO A 403 -29.18 -32.35 -0.49
N GLN A 404 -28.40 -32.56 0.58
CA GLN A 404 -28.89 -32.63 1.96
C GLN A 404 -28.85 -31.27 2.68
N SER A 405 -28.26 -30.25 2.05
CA SER A 405 -28.18 -28.92 2.65
C SER A 405 -29.51 -28.18 2.53
N GLU A 406 -29.87 -27.42 3.55
CA GLU A 406 -30.97 -26.47 3.50
C GLU A 406 -30.53 -25.11 2.94
N ASP A 407 -29.25 -24.74 3.08
CA ASP A 407 -28.74 -23.44 2.67
C ASP A 407 -27.84 -23.53 1.42
N CYS A 408 -27.90 -22.51 0.57
CA CYS A 408 -27.05 -22.36 -0.60
C CYS A 408 -26.53 -20.93 -0.77
N VAL A 409 -25.20 -20.75 -0.71
CA VAL A 409 -24.55 -19.47 -1.02
C VAL A 409 -24.47 -19.31 -2.53
N VAL A 410 -25.27 -18.38 -3.06
CA VAL A 410 -25.40 -18.14 -4.50
C VAL A 410 -24.62 -16.93 -5.00
N SER A 411 -24.29 -15.98 -4.12
CA SER A 411 -23.42 -14.86 -4.48
C SER A 411 -22.50 -14.50 -3.33
N PHE A 412 -21.21 -14.33 -3.64
CA PHE A 412 -20.17 -14.09 -2.64
C PHE A 412 -19.16 -13.02 -3.10
N PRO A 413 -18.76 -12.08 -2.22
CA PRO A 413 -17.88 -11.00 -2.61
C PRO A 413 -16.42 -11.46 -2.73
N GLY A 414 -15.90 -11.51 -3.96
CA GLY A 414 -14.54 -11.95 -4.26
C GLY A 414 -13.41 -11.12 -3.61
N LYS A 415 -13.70 -9.93 -3.08
CA LYS A 415 -12.75 -9.11 -2.30
C LYS A 415 -12.31 -9.80 -1.00
N TYR A 416 -13.13 -10.69 -0.46
CA TYR A 416 -12.91 -11.36 0.83
C TYR A 416 -12.31 -12.75 0.62
N SER A 417 -11.08 -12.80 0.08
CA SER A 417 -10.41 -14.04 -0.35
C SER A 417 -10.29 -15.08 0.76
N GLN A 418 -9.98 -14.68 2.00
CA GLN A 418 -9.89 -15.60 3.13
C GLN A 418 -11.24 -16.24 3.47
N GLN A 419 -12.32 -15.44 3.48
CA GLN A 419 -13.67 -15.92 3.72
C GLN A 419 -14.14 -16.81 2.56
N TRP A 420 -13.77 -16.48 1.33
CA TRP A 420 -14.01 -17.31 0.15
C TRP A 420 -13.29 -18.66 0.24
N ASP A 421 -12.00 -18.69 0.58
CA ASP A 421 -11.24 -19.93 0.76
C ASP A 421 -11.84 -20.79 1.88
N LYS A 422 -12.31 -20.15 2.96
CA LYS A 422 -13.09 -20.82 4.01
C LYS A 422 -14.40 -21.38 3.46
N ALA A 423 -15.15 -20.62 2.66
CA ALA A 423 -16.39 -21.09 2.04
C ALA A 423 -16.17 -22.33 1.17
N VAL A 424 -15.17 -22.27 0.28
CA VAL A 424 -14.80 -23.35 -0.64
C VAL A 424 -14.32 -24.58 0.12
N SER A 425 -13.47 -24.41 1.14
CA SER A 425 -12.97 -25.53 1.94
C SER A 425 -14.09 -26.18 2.75
N THR A 426 -15.00 -25.40 3.37
CA THR A 426 -16.17 -25.93 4.06
C THR A 426 -17.10 -26.67 3.09
N ALA A 427 -17.47 -26.07 1.96
CA ALA A 427 -18.30 -26.72 0.96
C ALA A 427 -17.66 -28.03 0.43
N LYS A 428 -16.32 -28.09 0.39
CA LYS A 428 -15.59 -29.28 -0.06
C LYS A 428 -15.53 -30.41 0.98
N THR A 429 -15.46 -30.07 2.26
CA THR A 429 -15.15 -31.04 3.34
C THR A 429 -16.34 -31.38 4.20
N GLN A 430 -17.25 -30.44 4.39
CA GLN A 430 -18.40 -30.56 5.27
C GLN A 430 -19.68 -30.59 4.44
N GLN A 431 -20.69 -31.31 4.93
CA GLN A 431 -22.05 -31.29 4.39
C GLN A 431 -22.85 -30.05 4.85
N GLY A 432 -22.17 -29.01 5.36
CA GLY A 432 -22.81 -27.90 6.06
C GLY A 432 -23.65 -26.97 5.19
N PHE A 433 -23.20 -26.66 3.96
CA PHE A 433 -23.98 -25.85 3.02
C PHE A 433 -23.62 -26.09 1.55
N SER A 434 -24.51 -25.70 0.62
CA SER A 434 -24.23 -25.64 -0.83
C SER A 434 -23.55 -24.32 -1.21
N LEU A 435 -22.62 -24.35 -2.18
CA LEU A 435 -21.97 -23.15 -2.71
C LEU A 435 -22.09 -23.13 -4.24
N ALA A 436 -23.05 -22.36 -4.76
CA ALA A 436 -23.31 -22.28 -6.21
C ALA A 436 -22.34 -21.35 -6.96
N CYS A 437 -21.62 -20.50 -6.23
CA CYS A 437 -20.65 -19.54 -6.78
C CYS A 437 -19.59 -20.25 -7.64
N VAL A 438 -19.26 -19.66 -8.79
CA VAL A 438 -18.30 -20.21 -9.77
C VAL A 438 -17.07 -19.32 -9.89
N PHE A 439 -15.89 -19.93 -9.95
CA PHE A 439 -14.63 -19.25 -10.18
C PHE A 439 -13.80 -20.01 -11.22
N LEU A 440 -13.71 -19.46 -12.44
CA LEU A 440 -12.94 -20.05 -13.54
C LEU A 440 -11.57 -19.39 -13.63
N THR A 441 -10.50 -20.18 -13.64
CA THR A 441 -9.13 -19.66 -13.51
C THR A 441 -8.27 -19.87 -14.74
N ASP A 442 -8.72 -20.71 -15.66
CA ASP A 442 -7.99 -21.12 -16.85
C ASP A 442 -8.94 -21.58 -17.96
N ARG A 443 -8.40 -21.75 -19.16
CA ARG A 443 -9.16 -22.16 -20.33
C ARG A 443 -9.84 -23.53 -20.15
N ALA A 444 -9.19 -24.48 -19.46
CA ALA A 444 -9.76 -25.80 -19.23
C ALA A 444 -11.00 -25.76 -18.32
N SER A 445 -11.05 -24.81 -17.39
CA SER A 445 -12.23 -24.52 -16.58
C SER A 445 -13.32 -23.74 -17.33
N GLY A 446 -13.04 -23.20 -18.52
CA GLY A 446 -13.98 -22.41 -19.31
C GLY A 446 -13.75 -20.90 -19.29
N LEU A 447 -12.60 -20.41 -18.78
CA LEU A 447 -12.25 -18.99 -18.86
C LEU A 447 -12.08 -18.58 -20.33
N GLY A 448 -12.76 -17.50 -20.74
CA GLY A 448 -12.79 -17.04 -22.12
C GLY A 448 -13.85 -17.72 -23.00
N GLU A 449 -14.60 -18.70 -22.48
CA GLU A 449 -15.63 -19.38 -23.26
C GLU A 449 -16.97 -18.64 -23.23
N HIS A 450 -17.62 -18.63 -24.39
CA HIS A 450 -18.94 -18.04 -24.59
C HIS A 450 -20.00 -19.14 -24.73
N VAL A 451 -21.16 -18.92 -24.13
CA VAL A 451 -22.30 -19.83 -24.12
C VAL A 451 -23.52 -19.08 -24.62
N GLU A 452 -24.29 -19.74 -25.48
CA GLU A 452 -25.56 -19.23 -25.99
C GLU A 452 -26.54 -18.93 -24.84
N ASN A 453 -27.24 -17.80 -24.97
CA ASN A 453 -28.27 -17.36 -24.06
C ASN A 453 -29.59 -18.03 -24.46
N PRO A 454 -30.15 -18.94 -23.63
CA PRO A 454 -31.43 -19.56 -23.93
C PRO A 454 -32.59 -18.55 -24.01
N ASP A 455 -32.48 -17.38 -23.38
CA ASP A 455 -33.49 -16.32 -23.43
C ASP A 455 -33.43 -15.50 -24.74
N ALA A 456 -32.34 -15.60 -25.49
CA ALA A 456 -32.11 -14.90 -26.75
C ALA A 456 -31.32 -15.81 -27.73
N PRO A 457 -31.99 -16.77 -28.40
CA PRO A 457 -31.34 -17.73 -29.27
C PRO A 457 -30.45 -17.07 -30.32
N GLY A 458 -29.24 -17.60 -30.51
CA GLY A 458 -28.21 -17.03 -31.38
C GLY A 458 -27.32 -15.96 -30.73
N GLU A 459 -27.63 -15.46 -29.53
CA GLU A 459 -26.79 -14.52 -28.79
C GLU A 459 -26.09 -15.20 -27.59
N CYS A 460 -24.86 -14.79 -27.21
CA CYS A 460 -24.28 -15.21 -25.91
C CYS A 460 -24.77 -14.31 -24.77
N TRP A 461 -24.79 -14.87 -23.56
CA TRP A 461 -25.06 -14.16 -22.30
C TRP A 461 -24.27 -12.84 -22.12
N CYS A 462 -23.13 -12.67 -22.80
CA CYS A 462 -22.37 -11.42 -22.80
C CYS A 462 -23.21 -10.21 -23.22
N HIS A 463 -24.12 -10.36 -24.19
CA HIS A 463 -24.96 -9.25 -24.63
C HIS A 463 -25.85 -8.74 -23.50
N ALA A 464 -26.50 -9.67 -22.78
CA ALA A 464 -27.38 -9.35 -21.66
C ALA A 464 -26.61 -8.85 -20.43
N ILE A 465 -25.43 -9.40 -20.13
CA ILE A 465 -24.71 -9.08 -18.89
C ILE A 465 -23.78 -7.88 -19.06
N TYR A 466 -23.05 -7.83 -20.17
CA TYR A 466 -21.96 -6.89 -20.39
C TYR A 466 -22.30 -5.79 -21.40
N GLY A 467 -23.17 -6.08 -22.37
CA GLY A 467 -23.34 -5.24 -23.55
C GLY A 467 -22.11 -5.31 -24.46
N GLN A 468 -21.92 -4.28 -25.29
CA GLN A 468 -20.70 -4.13 -26.09
C GLN A 468 -19.57 -3.57 -25.23
N LEU A 469 -18.40 -4.20 -25.30
CA LEU A 469 -17.21 -3.76 -24.58
C LEU A 469 -16.21 -3.08 -25.53
N PRO A 470 -15.47 -2.07 -25.03
CA PRO A 470 -14.49 -1.36 -25.84
C PRO A 470 -13.23 -2.20 -26.06
N ALA A 471 -12.49 -1.93 -27.13
CA ALA A 471 -11.24 -2.62 -27.45
C ALA A 471 -10.19 -2.59 -26.33
N SER A 472 -10.23 -1.59 -25.44
CA SER A 472 -9.34 -1.53 -24.28
C SER A 472 -9.50 -2.72 -23.33
N THR A 473 -10.65 -3.41 -23.30
CA THR A 473 -10.82 -4.65 -22.51
C THR A 473 -10.01 -5.81 -23.06
N TYR A 474 -9.55 -5.75 -24.31
CA TYR A 474 -8.71 -6.77 -24.94
C TYR A 474 -7.22 -6.53 -24.72
N LEU A 475 -6.84 -5.46 -24.04
CA LEU A 475 -5.46 -5.10 -23.76
C LEU A 475 -5.12 -5.33 -22.28
N ALA A 476 -4.25 -6.29 -22.01
CA ALA A 476 -3.70 -6.53 -20.69
C ALA A 476 -2.31 -5.87 -20.59
N VAL A 477 -2.17 -4.84 -19.75
CA VAL A 477 -0.89 -4.12 -19.61
C VAL A 477 -0.26 -4.45 -18.25
N VAL A 478 0.98 -4.95 -18.26
CA VAL A 478 1.76 -5.27 -17.07
C VAL A 478 3.06 -4.46 -17.10
N ASP A 479 3.51 -3.89 -15.96
CA ASP A 479 4.81 -3.19 -15.87
C ASP A 479 5.71 -4.09 -15.04
N VAL A 480 6.70 -4.67 -15.69
CA VAL A 480 7.75 -5.45 -15.04
C VAL A 480 8.96 -4.56 -15.00
N ARG A 481 9.01 -3.71 -13.97
CA ARG A 481 10.21 -2.94 -13.68
C ARG A 481 11.30 -3.93 -13.24
N PRO A 482 12.39 -4.13 -13.99
CA PRO A 482 13.46 -5.09 -13.71
C PRO A 482 14.18 -4.86 -12.38
N GLU A 483 14.01 -3.67 -11.80
CA GLU A 483 14.52 -3.36 -10.45
C GLU A 483 13.87 -4.23 -9.36
N SER A 484 12.81 -4.95 -9.72
CA SER A 484 12.06 -5.87 -8.88
C SER A 484 12.59 -7.30 -8.90
N ALA A 485 13.16 -7.77 -10.02
CA ALA A 485 13.50 -9.18 -10.18
C ALA A 485 14.70 -9.63 -9.32
N GLY A 486 15.51 -8.68 -8.83
CA GLY A 486 16.65 -8.96 -7.94
C GLY A 486 16.43 -8.60 -6.47
N CYS A 487 15.29 -8.00 -6.09
CA CYS A 487 15.06 -7.52 -4.73
C CYS A 487 13.59 -7.62 -4.24
N CYS A 488 12.68 -8.22 -5.02
CA CYS A 488 11.30 -8.44 -4.59
C CYS A 488 11.16 -9.72 -3.77
N GLN A 489 11.45 -9.57 -2.48
CA GLN A 489 10.46 -9.94 -1.47
C GLN A 489 10.00 -8.73 -0.62
N VAL A 490 10.53 -7.52 -0.82
CA VAL A 490 10.54 -6.53 0.28
C VAL A 490 10.50 -5.07 -0.20
N LEU A 491 9.38 -4.58 -0.76
CA LEU A 491 8.81 -3.24 -0.47
C LEU A 491 7.71 -2.79 -1.46
N GLY A 492 6.56 -2.48 -0.89
CA GLY A 492 5.41 -1.88 -1.54
C GLY A 492 5.39 -0.38 -1.35
N GLY A 493 5.07 0.31 -2.44
CA GLY A 493 4.86 1.75 -2.48
C GLY A 493 4.43 2.18 -3.86
N LEU A 494 3.30 1.66 -4.35
CA LEU A 494 2.46 2.17 -5.45
C LEU A 494 3.16 2.61 -6.76
N GLY A 495 4.38 2.15 -7.01
CA GLY A 495 4.71 1.60 -8.31
C GLY A 495 4.06 0.22 -8.39
N ARG A 496 3.55 -0.16 -9.57
CA ARG A 496 3.18 -1.55 -9.89
C ARG A 496 4.16 -2.47 -9.17
N GLN A 497 3.65 -3.30 -8.24
CA GLN A 497 4.44 -4.35 -7.61
C GLN A 497 5.22 -5.02 -8.74
N GLY A 498 6.52 -5.20 -8.57
CA GLY A 498 7.24 -6.05 -9.48
C GLY A 498 6.56 -7.40 -9.44
N LEU A 499 5.78 -7.69 -10.48
CA LEU A 499 5.09 -8.96 -10.57
C LEU A 499 6.16 -10.02 -10.38
N SER A 500 5.94 -10.93 -9.44
CA SER A 500 6.77 -12.11 -9.37
C SER A 500 6.72 -12.77 -10.75
N GLN A 501 7.77 -13.49 -11.12
CA GLN A 501 7.74 -14.22 -12.39
C GLN A 501 6.50 -15.13 -12.49
N GLN A 502 6.08 -15.67 -11.34
CA GLN A 502 4.84 -16.43 -11.19
C GLN A 502 3.59 -15.60 -11.48
N ASP A 503 3.49 -14.35 -11.00
CA ASP A 503 2.36 -13.46 -11.32
C ASP A 503 2.33 -13.09 -12.80
N LEU A 504 3.49 -12.87 -13.42
CA LEU A 504 3.58 -12.58 -14.84
C LEU A 504 3.14 -13.79 -15.68
N GLU A 505 3.53 -15.00 -15.26
CA GLU A 505 3.08 -16.26 -15.86
C GLU A 505 1.56 -16.41 -15.71
N PHE A 506 0.98 -16.08 -14.54
CA PHE A 506 -0.46 -16.07 -14.36
C PHE A 506 -1.16 -15.05 -15.26
N LYS A 507 -0.65 -13.81 -15.37
CA LYS A 507 -1.21 -12.80 -16.26
C LYS A 507 -1.10 -13.19 -17.73
N ARG A 508 -0.05 -13.93 -18.10
CA ARG A 508 0.11 -14.49 -19.44
C ARG A 508 -0.92 -15.59 -19.71
N ALA A 509 -1.07 -16.53 -18.79
CA ALA A 509 -2.06 -17.60 -18.91
C ALA A 509 -3.50 -17.04 -18.97
N ASP A 510 -3.80 -16.03 -18.17
CA ASP A 510 -5.06 -15.29 -18.19
C ASP A 510 -5.32 -14.64 -19.54
N ALA A 511 -4.36 -13.83 -20.02
CA ALA A 511 -4.50 -13.14 -21.29
C ALA A 511 -4.64 -14.13 -22.46
N GLU A 512 -3.93 -15.25 -22.42
CA GLU A 512 -4.04 -16.32 -23.41
C GLU A 512 -5.42 -16.99 -23.38
N ALA A 513 -5.92 -17.36 -22.19
CA ALA A 513 -7.24 -17.96 -22.03
C ALA A 513 -8.36 -17.03 -22.52
N MET A 514 -8.22 -15.72 -22.25
CA MET A 514 -9.19 -14.69 -22.61
C MET A 514 -9.00 -14.13 -24.03
N GLY A 515 -8.03 -14.63 -24.79
CA GLY A 515 -7.71 -14.08 -26.12
C GLY A 515 -7.28 -12.60 -26.12
N GLN A 516 -6.77 -12.09 -25.00
CA GLN A 516 -6.29 -10.70 -24.85
C GLN A 516 -4.85 -10.54 -25.36
N ARG A 517 -4.50 -9.30 -25.72
CA ARG A 517 -3.12 -8.88 -25.99
C ARG A 517 -2.43 -8.49 -24.69
N LEU A 518 -1.49 -9.30 -24.22
CA LEU A 518 -0.62 -8.94 -23.11
C LEU A 518 0.58 -8.10 -23.58
N VAL A 519 0.77 -6.94 -22.97
CA VAL A 519 1.95 -6.08 -23.14
C VAL A 519 2.67 -5.97 -21.81
N VAL A 520 3.98 -6.17 -21.82
CA VAL A 520 4.81 -6.14 -20.62
C VAL A 520 5.81 -5.00 -20.76
N ARG A 521 5.60 -3.89 -20.05
CA ARG A 521 6.58 -2.80 -19.98
C ARG A 521 7.84 -3.32 -19.29
N ARG A 522 8.98 -3.25 -19.97
CA ARG A 522 10.30 -3.60 -19.42
C ARG A 522 11.15 -2.33 -19.27
N ASN A 523 12.44 -2.48 -18.98
CA ASN A 523 13.44 -1.40 -19.08
C ASN A 523 13.75 -1.06 -20.54
N GLN A 524 12.76 -0.53 -21.24
CA GLN A 524 12.89 -0.02 -22.61
C GLN A 524 12.72 1.50 -22.60
N ALA A 525 13.18 2.16 -23.66
CA ALA A 525 13.02 3.61 -23.77
C ALA A 525 11.53 3.97 -23.91
N ASP A 526 11.13 5.17 -23.47
CA ASP A 526 9.71 5.58 -23.50
C ASP A 526 9.12 5.54 -24.91
N TRP A 527 9.89 5.89 -25.93
CA TRP A 527 9.44 5.80 -27.33
C TRP A 527 9.25 4.35 -27.81
N GLU A 528 10.06 3.39 -27.31
CA GLU A 528 9.88 1.95 -27.62
C GLU A 528 8.62 1.43 -26.95
N TRP A 529 8.37 1.86 -25.71
CA TRP A 529 7.15 1.58 -24.98
C TRP A 529 5.91 2.11 -25.69
N GLU A 530 5.93 3.37 -26.12
CA GLU A 530 4.81 3.99 -26.86
C GLU A 530 4.52 3.27 -28.18
N ARG A 531 5.56 2.84 -28.90
CA ARG A 531 5.40 2.05 -30.13
C ARG A 531 4.77 0.69 -29.84
N GLU A 532 5.30 -0.07 -28.88
CA GLU A 532 4.77 -1.40 -28.53
C GLU A 532 3.33 -1.32 -28.01
N LEU A 533 3.02 -0.29 -27.20
CA LEU A 533 1.68 -0.06 -26.70
C LEU A 533 0.70 0.24 -27.85
N ARG A 534 1.08 1.07 -28.82
CA ARG A 534 0.25 1.40 -29.99
C ARG A 534 -0.03 0.18 -30.85
N GLU A 535 0.99 -0.64 -31.14
CA GLU A 535 0.82 -1.90 -31.88
C GLU A 535 -0.13 -2.85 -31.15
N ALA A 536 -0.04 -2.90 -29.82
CA ALA A 536 -0.91 -3.72 -29.00
C ALA A 536 -2.35 -3.19 -28.92
N GLU A 537 -2.56 -1.88 -28.94
CA GLU A 537 -3.89 -1.26 -29.05
C GLU A 537 -4.55 -1.56 -30.40
N GLU A 538 -3.79 -1.65 -31.48
CA GLU A 538 -4.27 -2.09 -32.80
C GLU A 538 -4.67 -3.58 -32.78
N ASP A 539 -3.82 -4.45 -32.21
CA ASP A 539 -4.14 -5.87 -32.04
C ASP A 539 -5.37 -6.08 -31.15
N ALA A 540 -5.50 -5.32 -30.05
CA ALA A 540 -6.65 -5.35 -29.18
C ALA A 540 -7.94 -4.91 -29.90
N ARG A 541 -7.87 -3.87 -30.76
CA ARG A 541 -8.99 -3.46 -31.63
C ARG A 541 -9.40 -4.55 -32.60
N ARG A 542 -8.44 -5.22 -33.25
CA ARG A 542 -8.73 -6.36 -34.14
C ARG A 542 -9.41 -7.51 -33.39
N ARG A 543 -8.86 -7.94 -32.26
CA ARG A 543 -9.44 -9.01 -31.42
C ARG A 543 -10.85 -8.67 -30.93
N CYS A 544 -11.06 -7.42 -30.55
CA CYS A 544 -12.38 -6.91 -30.17
C CYS A 544 -13.38 -7.02 -31.32
N ALA A 545 -12.99 -6.63 -32.54
CA ALA A 545 -13.84 -6.72 -33.72
C ALA A 545 -14.14 -8.18 -34.11
N GLU A 546 -13.13 -9.05 -34.09
CA GLU A 546 -13.27 -10.49 -34.37
C GLU A 546 -14.22 -11.18 -33.36
N ASN A 547 -14.15 -10.79 -32.08
CA ASN A 547 -15.04 -11.28 -31.04
C ASN A 547 -16.30 -10.43 -30.86
N GLN A 548 -16.65 -9.59 -31.85
CA GLN A 548 -17.89 -8.80 -31.90
C GLN A 548 -18.13 -7.91 -30.65
N GLY A 549 -17.05 -7.47 -29.98
CA GLY A 549 -17.13 -6.65 -28.77
C GLY A 549 -17.64 -7.38 -27.53
N LEU A 550 -17.64 -8.72 -27.52
CA LEU A 550 -18.04 -9.51 -26.35
C LEU A 550 -16.99 -9.45 -25.24
N ALA A 551 -17.30 -9.99 -24.06
CA ALA A 551 -16.34 -10.00 -22.95
C ALA A 551 -15.20 -11.00 -23.20
N PRO A 552 -13.92 -10.59 -23.19
CA PRO A 552 -12.81 -11.51 -23.43
C PRO A 552 -12.69 -12.61 -22.36
N TRP A 553 -13.21 -12.38 -21.15
CA TRP A 553 -13.28 -13.40 -20.10
C TRP A 553 -14.41 -14.42 -20.26
N GLY A 554 -15.27 -14.27 -21.26
CA GLY A 554 -16.35 -15.21 -21.57
C GLY A 554 -17.59 -15.08 -20.68
N CYS A 555 -18.65 -15.77 -21.09
CA CYS A 555 -19.93 -15.84 -20.38
C CYS A 555 -20.22 -17.22 -19.75
N LYS A 556 -19.31 -18.20 -19.90
CA LYS A 556 -19.50 -19.56 -19.36
C LYS A 556 -19.66 -19.65 -17.84
N TRP A 557 -18.92 -18.83 -17.09
CA TRP A 557 -19.06 -18.78 -15.62
C TRP A 557 -20.50 -18.52 -15.17
N PHE A 558 -21.22 -17.68 -15.92
CA PHE A 558 -22.60 -17.30 -15.61
C PHE A 558 -23.55 -18.46 -15.89
N GLU A 559 -23.38 -19.17 -17.00
CA GLU A 559 -24.20 -20.34 -17.30
C GLU A 559 -24.01 -21.45 -16.26
N ASP A 560 -22.76 -21.75 -15.88
CA ASP A 560 -22.46 -22.76 -14.86
C ASP A 560 -23.04 -22.35 -13.50
N TRP A 561 -22.91 -21.07 -13.13
CA TRP A 561 -23.54 -20.50 -11.94
C TRP A 561 -25.07 -20.60 -11.99
N ARG A 562 -25.69 -20.21 -13.10
CA ARG A 562 -27.14 -20.25 -13.32
C ARG A 562 -27.70 -21.66 -13.14
N ARG A 563 -27.03 -22.67 -13.70
CA ARG A 563 -27.38 -24.08 -13.53
C ARG A 563 -27.29 -24.51 -12.06
N ASN A 564 -26.24 -24.09 -11.35
CA ASN A 564 -26.11 -24.38 -9.93
C ASN A 564 -27.24 -23.75 -9.10
N VAL A 565 -27.62 -22.50 -9.41
CA VAL A 565 -28.73 -21.81 -8.75
C VAL A 565 -30.06 -22.51 -9.02
N GLN A 566 -30.36 -22.82 -10.29
CA GLN A 566 -31.58 -23.55 -10.66
C GLN A 566 -31.67 -24.89 -9.92
N ARG A 567 -30.56 -25.61 -9.83
CA ARG A 567 -30.51 -26.88 -9.09
C ARG A 567 -30.68 -26.69 -7.59
N ALA A 568 -30.16 -25.62 -7.00
CA ALA A 568 -30.39 -25.29 -5.59
C ALA A 568 -31.88 -24.98 -5.32
N VAL A 569 -32.55 -24.28 -6.25
CA VAL A 569 -34.00 -24.03 -6.18
C VAL A 569 -34.81 -25.32 -6.29
N GLU A 570 -34.46 -26.22 -7.21
CA GLU A 570 -35.09 -27.55 -7.31
C GLU A 570 -34.96 -28.37 -6.02
N LEU A 571 -33.81 -28.24 -5.35
CA LEU A 571 -33.53 -28.86 -4.05
C LEU A 571 -34.19 -28.10 -2.88
N LYS A 572 -34.95 -27.03 -3.15
CA LYS A 572 -35.63 -26.18 -2.16
C LYS A 572 -34.70 -25.57 -1.12
N GLN A 573 -33.47 -25.24 -1.53
CA GLN A 573 -32.49 -24.61 -0.65
C GLN A 573 -32.78 -23.12 -0.50
N SER A 574 -32.59 -22.58 0.70
CA SER A 574 -32.55 -21.16 0.97
C SER A 574 -31.36 -20.54 0.25
N LEU A 575 -31.57 -19.52 -0.58
CA LEU A 575 -30.49 -18.86 -1.32
C LEU A 575 -29.92 -17.71 -0.50
N HIS A 576 -28.59 -17.58 -0.41
CA HIS A 576 -27.91 -16.54 0.36
C HIS A 576 -27.01 -15.68 -0.54
N VAL A 577 -27.17 -14.35 -0.41
CA VAL A 577 -26.37 -13.35 -1.12
C VAL A 577 -25.58 -12.53 -0.09
N PHE A 578 -24.26 -12.53 -0.21
CA PHE A 578 -23.38 -11.73 0.66
C PHE A 578 -22.94 -10.43 -0.01
N TYR A 579 -23.11 -9.33 0.72
CA TYR A 579 -22.71 -7.98 0.35
C TYR A 579 -21.42 -7.56 1.06
N PHE A 580 -20.74 -6.55 0.52
CA PHE A 580 -19.65 -5.86 1.19
C PHE A 580 -20.08 -5.31 2.56
N GLU A 581 -19.09 -5.17 3.43
CA GLU A 581 -19.28 -4.71 4.81
C GLU A 581 -20.06 -3.39 4.88
N GLY A 582 -21.16 -3.39 5.62
CA GLY A 582 -22.02 -2.23 5.84
C GLY A 582 -22.89 -1.82 4.65
N ARG A 583 -22.95 -2.63 3.58
CA ARG A 583 -23.62 -2.29 2.32
C ARG A 583 -24.67 -3.32 1.86
N THR A 584 -25.29 -4.03 2.80
CA THR A 584 -26.37 -4.99 2.50
C THR A 584 -27.50 -4.33 1.71
N GLY A 585 -27.93 -4.97 0.62
CA GLY A 585 -29.00 -4.50 -0.26
C GLY A 585 -28.59 -3.38 -1.23
N GLN A 586 -27.38 -2.83 -1.14
CA GLN A 586 -26.90 -1.76 -2.02
C GLN A 586 -26.23 -2.33 -3.27
N GLY A 587 -26.39 -1.66 -4.41
CA GLY A 587 -25.69 -2.04 -5.65
C GLY A 587 -26.48 -2.90 -6.63
N LYS A 588 -27.78 -3.11 -6.39
CA LYS A 588 -28.66 -3.85 -7.29
C LYS A 588 -28.91 -3.08 -8.59
N LEU A 589 -29.17 -3.83 -9.64
CA LEU A 589 -29.52 -3.30 -10.95
C LEU A 589 -30.58 -4.21 -11.57
N ASP A 590 -31.52 -3.63 -12.31
CA ASP A 590 -32.47 -4.43 -13.09
C ASP A 590 -31.72 -5.18 -14.20
N TRP A 591 -32.18 -6.39 -14.54
CA TRP A 591 -31.53 -7.24 -15.56
C TRP A 591 -31.34 -6.52 -16.90
N ASP A 592 -32.36 -5.79 -17.36
CA ASP A 592 -32.33 -5.08 -18.65
C ASP A 592 -31.41 -3.85 -18.66
N GLN A 593 -30.99 -3.39 -17.47
CA GLN A 593 -30.04 -2.29 -17.33
C GLN A 593 -28.58 -2.79 -17.31
N LEU A 594 -28.34 -4.09 -17.15
CA LEU A 594 -26.98 -4.65 -17.11
C LEU A 594 -26.15 -4.27 -18.35
N PRO A 595 -26.64 -4.28 -19.60
CA PRO A 595 -25.84 -3.87 -20.75
C PRO A 595 -25.43 -2.38 -20.72
N CYS A 596 -26.09 -1.54 -19.93
CA CYS A 596 -25.85 -0.10 -19.87
C CYS A 596 -24.66 0.24 -18.95
N GLN A 597 -23.55 0.70 -19.55
CA GLN A 597 -22.34 1.08 -18.82
C GLN A 597 -22.57 2.24 -17.85
N GLU A 598 -23.36 3.25 -18.23
CA GLU A 598 -23.69 4.39 -17.37
C GLU A 598 -24.48 3.97 -16.12
N ALA A 599 -25.41 3.02 -16.28
CA ALA A 599 -26.17 2.47 -15.16
C ALA A 599 -25.25 1.71 -14.19
N LYS A 600 -24.33 0.88 -14.72
CA LYS A 600 -23.30 0.21 -13.93
C LYS A 600 -22.40 1.19 -13.18
N GLU A 601 -21.93 2.26 -13.83
CA GLU A 601 -21.04 3.25 -13.22
C GLU A 601 -21.73 4.01 -12.09
N ARG A 602 -22.99 4.41 -12.28
CA ARG A 602 -23.80 5.07 -11.26
C ARG A 602 -23.94 4.19 -10.00
N VAL A 603 -24.26 2.91 -10.19
CA VAL A 603 -24.49 1.98 -9.09
C VAL A 603 -23.19 1.56 -8.39
N ARG A 604 -22.07 1.48 -9.12
CA ARG A 604 -20.76 1.04 -8.58
C ARG A 604 -20.21 1.90 -7.45
N LEU A 605 -20.48 3.21 -7.44
CA LEU A 605 -19.93 4.14 -6.42
C LEU A 605 -20.38 3.76 -5.00
N GLU A 606 -21.62 3.31 -4.88
CA GLU A 606 -22.26 2.98 -3.60
C GLU A 606 -22.56 1.48 -3.47
N SER A 607 -22.12 0.68 -4.44
CA SER A 607 -22.43 -0.76 -4.49
C SER A 607 -21.92 -1.52 -3.27
N GLY A 608 -22.75 -2.42 -2.74
CA GLY A 608 -22.36 -3.51 -1.86
C GLY A 608 -22.05 -4.80 -2.60
N LEU A 609 -22.16 -4.82 -3.93
CA LEU A 609 -21.93 -5.97 -4.79
C LEU A 609 -20.68 -5.78 -5.66
N GLY A 610 -19.95 -6.87 -5.90
CA GLY A 610 -18.93 -6.96 -6.93
C GLY A 610 -19.50 -7.00 -8.36
N ALA A 611 -18.64 -6.85 -9.37
CA ALA A 611 -19.09 -6.74 -10.76
C ALA A 611 -19.85 -7.98 -11.28
N SER A 612 -19.41 -9.20 -10.96
CA SER A 612 -20.16 -10.42 -11.29
C SER A 612 -21.43 -10.53 -10.47
N GLN A 613 -21.35 -10.20 -9.17
CA GLN A 613 -22.47 -10.27 -8.24
C GLN A 613 -23.66 -9.39 -8.65
N THR A 614 -23.42 -8.22 -9.26
CA THR A 614 -24.50 -7.40 -9.80
C THR A 614 -25.34 -8.16 -10.83
N ALA A 615 -24.70 -8.94 -11.72
CA ALA A 615 -25.41 -9.76 -12.70
C ALA A 615 -26.09 -10.97 -12.05
N GLU A 616 -25.44 -11.60 -11.07
CA GLU A 616 -26.00 -12.71 -10.29
C GLU A 616 -27.31 -12.29 -9.60
N VAL A 617 -27.29 -11.18 -8.84
CA VAL A 617 -28.45 -10.68 -8.10
C VAL A 617 -29.56 -10.20 -9.04
N ALA A 618 -29.21 -9.48 -10.12
CA ALA A 618 -30.17 -9.06 -11.14
C ALA A 618 -30.90 -10.26 -11.78
N TYR A 619 -30.21 -11.38 -11.97
CA TYR A 619 -30.83 -12.60 -12.49
C TYR A 619 -31.78 -13.24 -11.48
N LEU A 620 -31.39 -13.30 -10.19
CA LEU A 620 -32.28 -13.80 -9.13
C LEU A 620 -33.56 -12.98 -9.07
N ASP A 621 -33.45 -11.66 -9.14
CA ASP A 621 -34.58 -10.73 -9.14
C ASP A 621 -35.45 -10.92 -10.40
N LYS A 622 -34.85 -11.02 -11.60
CA LYS A 622 -35.57 -11.32 -12.86
C LYS A 622 -36.37 -12.62 -12.78
N MET A 623 -35.80 -13.67 -12.19
CA MET A 623 -36.46 -14.97 -12.08
C MET A 623 -37.46 -15.04 -10.92
N GLY A 624 -37.52 -14.03 -10.05
CA GLY A 624 -38.37 -14.03 -8.87
C GLY A 624 -37.93 -15.04 -7.81
N TYR A 625 -36.65 -15.41 -7.77
CA TYR A 625 -36.12 -16.31 -6.74
C TYR A 625 -35.96 -15.57 -5.42
N ALA A 626 -36.54 -16.09 -4.35
CA ALA A 626 -36.34 -15.55 -3.01
C ALA A 626 -34.92 -15.86 -2.50
N TYR A 627 -34.26 -14.86 -1.92
CA TYR A 627 -32.95 -15.01 -1.29
C TYR A 627 -32.84 -14.15 -0.02
N VAL A 628 -31.96 -14.56 0.88
CA VAL A 628 -31.63 -13.83 2.10
C VAL A 628 -30.36 -13.01 1.88
N GLU A 629 -30.42 -11.73 2.25
CA GLU A 629 -29.30 -10.80 2.10
C GLU A 629 -28.48 -10.73 3.38
N HIS A 630 -27.16 -10.86 3.24
CA HIS A 630 -26.23 -10.89 4.36
C HIS A 630 -25.14 -9.84 4.21
N ASP A 631 -24.75 -9.21 5.31
CA ASP A 631 -23.46 -8.53 5.41
C ASP A 631 -22.36 -9.61 5.52
N ILE A 632 -21.24 -9.43 4.80
CA ILE A 632 -20.10 -10.36 4.86
C ILE A 632 -19.59 -10.62 6.28
N ARG A 633 -19.75 -9.69 7.23
CA ARG A 633 -19.39 -9.89 8.64
C ARG A 633 -20.18 -11.05 9.27
N ASN A 634 -21.38 -11.32 8.80
CA ASN A 634 -22.25 -12.38 9.32
C ASN A 634 -21.93 -13.74 8.71
N PHE A 635 -21.00 -13.85 7.76
CA PHE A 635 -20.65 -15.12 7.10
C PHE A 635 -20.26 -16.23 8.08
N HIS A 636 -19.61 -15.88 9.19
CA HIS A 636 -19.23 -16.86 10.21
C HIS A 636 -20.43 -17.57 10.85
N GLN A 637 -21.61 -16.95 10.88
CA GLN A 637 -22.83 -17.54 11.45
C GLN A 637 -23.35 -18.68 10.59
N LEU A 638 -23.22 -18.56 9.25
CA LEU A 638 -23.62 -19.60 8.31
C LEU A 638 -22.63 -20.78 8.28
N VAL A 639 -21.33 -20.50 8.45
CA VAL A 639 -20.28 -21.53 8.35
C VAL A 639 -19.98 -22.22 9.67
N SER A 640 -20.29 -21.59 10.80
CA SER A 640 -20.10 -22.24 12.09
C SER A 640 -21.10 -23.39 12.16
N PRO A 641 -20.67 -24.65 12.31
CA PRO A 641 -21.60 -25.75 12.50
C PRO A 641 -22.46 -25.34 13.67
N ALA A 642 -23.78 -25.24 13.45
CA ALA A 642 -24.73 -25.02 14.53
C ALA A 642 -24.31 -25.99 15.62
N SER A 643 -23.75 -25.47 16.71
CA SER A 643 -23.26 -26.27 17.82
C SER A 643 -24.49 -27.01 18.27
N THR A 644 -24.56 -28.28 17.85
CA THR A 644 -25.59 -29.26 18.15
C THR A 644 -26.62 -28.67 19.09
N ALA A 645 -27.67 -28.08 18.50
CA ALA A 645 -28.95 -28.02 19.19
C ALA A 645 -29.39 -29.48 19.31
N SER A 646 -28.71 -30.24 20.17
CA SER A 646 -29.33 -31.26 20.99
C SER A 646 -30.35 -30.51 21.83
N ALA A 647 -31.48 -30.20 21.19
CA ALA A 647 -32.74 -30.23 21.88
C ALA A 647 -32.81 -31.62 22.51
N GLU A 648 -32.46 -31.66 23.79
CA GLU A 648 -32.72 -32.80 24.66
C GLU A 648 -34.22 -33.06 24.57
N PRO A 649 -34.66 -34.20 24.01
CA PRO A 649 -36.08 -34.50 23.93
C PRO A 649 -36.57 -34.87 25.32
N ASP A 650 -37.62 -34.18 25.78
CA ASP A 650 -38.60 -34.65 26.77
C ASP A 650 -38.05 -35.37 28.03
N GLN A 651 -37.78 -34.60 29.10
CA GLN A 651 -38.15 -35.10 30.43
C GLN A 651 -39.66 -34.89 30.62
N ALA A 652 -40.34 -36.00 30.36
CA ALA A 652 -41.75 -36.23 30.61
C ALA A 652 -42.22 -35.82 32.02
N SER A 653 -43.44 -35.30 32.07
CA SER A 653 -44.51 -35.74 32.99
C SER A 653 -44.09 -36.14 34.40
N GLN A 654 -44.26 -35.21 35.36
CA GLN A 654 -44.84 -35.55 36.65
C GLN A 654 -45.89 -34.50 37.05
N ALA A 655 -47.15 -34.83 36.76
CA ALA A 655 -48.28 -34.23 37.45
C ALA A 655 -48.37 -34.86 38.86
N PRO A 656 -48.56 -34.08 39.94
CA PRO A 656 -48.91 -34.64 41.24
C PRO A 656 -50.44 -34.76 41.33
N ALA A 657 -50.93 -35.93 41.70
CA ALA A 657 -52.29 -36.11 42.18
C ALA A 657 -52.28 -37.17 43.29
N PRO A 658 -53.24 -37.08 44.22
CA PRO A 658 -53.16 -36.40 45.52
C PRO A 658 -52.33 -37.13 46.59
#